data_AF-A0A183BXV0-F1
#
_entry.id   AF-A0A183BXV0-F1
#
_cell.length_a   1.000
_cell.length_b   1.000
_cell.length_c   1.000
_cell.angle_alpha   90.00
_cell.angle_beta   90.00
_cell.angle_gamma   90.00
#
_symmetry.space_group_name_H-M   'P 1'
#
loop_
_entity.id
_entity.type
_entity.pdbx_description
1 polymer ?
#
loop_
_entity_poly.entity_id
_entity_poly.type
_entity_poly.pdbx_seq_one_letter_code
_entity_poly.pdbx_strand_id
1 'polypeptide(L)'
;MSLSATILRTAFDCSGELAVSDLKLYFLGESAKTTQASFTRQSLIHTALELFTSTGDAFLVVFASEKDRSVLLQQFRTLRLEKLLVDHKTQLSYLMTLNKLAGRTFNDLMQYPIFPFVLSDYSSDTLDLTNPSSYRTLAKPMAIQDSRMEKVYAQNYQSLAEEYGRFNRSGDSGSSSHKAFSSVRFGPYHYGSHYSNTGIVAHYLVRIPPYTSVALEYQDNNFDIPDRLFGSMDTTWRLSSSESTTDFKELIPEFFYLYEMFRNSDELELGVRQSGDRVDHVQVPPWCPRGDQRLFCLIHRHALENHYVTANLHHWIDLIFGFKQSGENAVRAMNVFHPATYRGRDLEESSKGDPLIVCAIQTMVRTYGQMPLQLFDAPHLPHLNATKYQTQPATPKAHGTPSSMPVGPFHEQFHTVVGVRWGDFVGSPEHDGFYFSMPSRFFTPAIKCALHLVHCDPTTEICYGLPRSTELIAYYRSDRKDPLRRDNELALCAIVSWCSFNFFDNILRIKLIFAGQPHKKHFQLSPTTTDVPQQCWERLIDLQSLKLCRVAYSSAAKSLLLGFKCGLIRVYSLHYDQADDKDELSRKKWHCRLRSSLYAHSCAISSLSISDRFHVILSTSVDAKICLWDANKHNFERRFRPPPPVFSGSMPIEETVTLSCVSSTNADVAVVFQSGLVGSRIAMTDLAEGTAVNCVAIGLQSGVIRLIEMWTMTVVRDISFESFQTDIISLLFTNGSRRLYAAFANSQVLCWQVPSITAVESGGTATAGKEQPCFKVLNPFKS
;
A
#
# COMPACT_ATOMS: atom_id res chain seq x y z
N MET A 1 0.65 36.63 -2.02
CA MET A 1 2.01 36.62 -2.60
C MET A 1 1.94 35.98 -3.98
N SER A 2 2.68 36.45 -4.98
CA SER A 2 2.86 35.74 -6.26
C SER A 2 4.34 35.40 -6.45
N LEU A 3 4.62 34.19 -6.95
CA LEU A 3 5.96 33.69 -7.26
C LEU A 3 5.93 33.03 -8.64
N SER A 4 6.90 33.32 -9.49
CA SER A 4 7.09 32.52 -10.70
C SER A 4 7.55 31.12 -10.32
N ALA A 5 6.87 30.12 -10.87
CA ALA A 5 7.15 28.71 -10.59
C ALA A 5 6.82 27.83 -11.80
N THR A 6 7.43 26.65 -11.84
CA THR A 6 7.09 25.59 -12.79
C THR A 6 6.61 24.37 -12.03
N ILE A 7 5.43 23.88 -12.36
CA ILE A 7 4.92 22.60 -11.84
C ILE A 7 5.45 21.49 -12.72
N LEU A 8 6.16 20.55 -12.09
CA LEU A 8 6.58 19.30 -12.69
C LEU A 8 5.63 18.17 -12.32
N ARG A 9 5.18 17.46 -13.35
CA ARG A 9 4.39 16.23 -13.27
C ARG A 9 5.02 15.20 -14.21
N THR A 10 4.72 13.93 -13.97
CA THR A 10 5.29 12.80 -14.72
C THR A 10 5.28 12.98 -16.24
N ALA A 11 4.22 13.55 -16.80
CA ALA A 11 4.01 13.67 -18.24
C ALA A 11 4.03 15.11 -18.78
N PHE A 12 4.28 16.12 -17.95
CA PHE A 12 4.35 17.51 -18.42
C PHE A 12 5.09 18.42 -17.45
N ASP A 13 5.68 19.47 -17.98
CA ASP A 13 6.07 20.65 -17.20
C ASP A 13 5.16 21.84 -17.57
N CYS A 14 4.79 22.64 -16.58
CA CYS A 14 3.96 23.81 -16.80
C CYS A 14 4.50 25.00 -16.03
N SER A 15 4.94 26.02 -16.75
CA SER A 15 5.44 27.27 -16.17
C SER A 15 4.31 28.28 -16.03
N GLY A 16 4.38 29.08 -14.97
CA GLY A 16 3.36 30.07 -14.65
C GLY A 16 3.62 30.77 -13.31
N GLU A 17 2.54 31.28 -12.72
CA GLU A 17 2.57 31.99 -11.44
C GLU A 17 1.86 31.22 -10.33
N LEU A 18 2.55 31.12 -9.19
CA LEU A 18 2.03 30.56 -7.95
C LEU A 18 1.53 31.70 -7.04
N ALA A 19 0.21 31.80 -6.91
CA ALA A 19 -0.44 32.76 -6.01
C ALA A 19 -0.80 32.10 -4.67
N VAL A 20 -0.28 32.66 -3.58
CA VAL A 20 -0.47 32.16 -2.21
C VAL A 20 -1.27 33.15 -1.39
N SER A 21 -2.36 32.67 -0.79
CA SER A 21 -3.21 33.37 0.19
C SER A 21 -3.16 32.66 1.54
N ASP A 22 -3.74 33.27 2.58
CA ASP A 22 -3.72 32.73 3.95
C ASP A 22 -4.41 31.35 4.10
N LEU A 23 -5.30 30.98 3.17
CA LEU A 23 -6.10 29.75 3.24
C LEU A 23 -6.00 28.86 1.99
N LYS A 24 -5.47 29.38 0.87
CA LYS A 24 -5.47 28.70 -0.42
C LYS A 24 -4.24 29.04 -1.26
N LEU A 25 -3.83 28.08 -2.06
CA LEU A 25 -2.75 28.20 -3.03
C LEU A 25 -3.33 27.95 -4.43
N TYR A 26 -3.01 28.82 -5.36
CA TYR A 26 -3.44 28.77 -6.76
C TYR A 26 -2.23 28.77 -7.66
N PHE A 27 -2.28 28.02 -8.75
CA PHE A 27 -1.27 28.05 -9.81
C PHE A 27 -1.95 28.43 -11.12
N LEU A 28 -1.44 29.48 -11.76
CA LEU A 28 -1.91 30.00 -13.04
C LEU A 28 -0.87 29.62 -14.09
N GLY A 29 -1.14 28.55 -14.83
CA GLY A 29 -0.25 28.07 -15.89
C GLY A 29 -0.39 28.90 -17.17
N GLU A 30 0.74 29.28 -17.76
CA GLU A 30 0.79 30.07 -19.00
C GLU A 30 1.14 29.20 -20.21
N SER A 31 1.98 28.19 -20.01
CA SER A 31 2.36 27.24 -21.07
C SER A 31 2.62 25.86 -20.45
N ALA A 32 1.94 24.84 -20.99
CA ALA A 32 2.20 23.44 -20.65
C ALA A 32 2.96 22.81 -21.82
N LYS A 33 4.10 22.18 -21.54
CA LYS A 33 4.82 21.37 -22.53
C LYS A 33 4.61 19.90 -22.20
N THR A 34 4.50 19.08 -23.24
CA THR A 34 4.31 17.63 -23.13
C THR A 34 5.56 16.88 -22.63
N THR A 35 6.72 17.55 -22.55
CA THR A 35 7.99 16.97 -22.09
C THR A 35 8.57 17.68 -20.87
N GLN A 36 9.17 16.90 -19.96
CA GLN A 36 10.14 17.41 -19.00
C GLN A 36 11.47 17.75 -19.69
N ALA A 37 11.51 18.84 -20.46
CA ALA A 37 12.69 19.21 -21.25
C ALA A 37 13.70 20.09 -20.48
N SER A 38 13.31 20.61 -19.32
CA SER A 38 13.88 21.88 -18.85
C SER A 38 14.80 21.82 -17.62
N PHE A 39 14.76 20.78 -16.78
CA PHE A 39 15.41 20.83 -15.45
C PHE A 39 16.43 19.72 -15.18
N THR A 40 17.52 20.05 -14.48
CA THR A 40 18.47 19.10 -13.88
C THR A 40 18.29 19.11 -12.36
N ARG A 41 18.59 18.01 -11.66
CA ARG A 41 18.39 17.87 -10.21
C ARG A 41 19.20 18.85 -9.37
N GLN A 42 20.35 19.31 -9.87
CA GLN A 42 21.12 20.36 -9.21
C GLN A 42 20.33 21.67 -9.12
N SER A 43 19.51 22.00 -10.13
CA SER A 43 18.55 23.10 -10.04
C SER A 43 17.42 22.76 -9.06
N LEU A 44 16.88 21.53 -9.10
CA LEU A 44 15.69 21.15 -8.32
C LEU A 44 15.92 21.06 -6.79
N ILE A 45 17.09 20.68 -6.29
CA ILE A 45 17.25 20.44 -4.83
C ILE A 45 17.14 21.73 -4.01
N HIS A 46 17.69 22.85 -4.51
CA HIS A 46 17.65 24.13 -3.81
C HIS A 46 16.45 24.99 -4.18
N THR A 47 15.83 24.71 -5.33
CA THR A 47 14.73 25.52 -5.83
C THR A 47 13.41 24.79 -5.95
N ALA A 48 13.29 23.50 -5.65
CA ALA A 48 12.01 22.78 -5.70
C ALA A 48 11.43 22.46 -4.31
N LEU A 49 10.11 22.35 -4.25
CA LEU A 49 9.33 21.93 -3.10
C LEU A 49 8.22 20.98 -3.57
N GLU A 50 8.10 19.82 -2.92
CA GLU A 50 7.01 18.90 -3.20
C GLU A 50 5.86 19.09 -2.19
N LEU A 51 4.66 19.29 -2.71
CA LEU A 51 3.44 19.51 -1.94
C LEU A 51 2.55 18.28 -2.04
N PHE A 52 2.20 17.70 -0.89
CA PHE A 52 1.27 16.59 -0.78
C PHE A 52 -0.06 17.09 -0.24
N THR A 53 -1.16 16.80 -0.94
CA THR A 53 -2.50 17.16 -0.49
C THR A 53 -3.13 16.02 0.32
N SER A 54 -4.13 16.36 1.14
CA SER A 54 -4.96 15.34 1.82
C SER A 54 -5.77 14.48 0.86
N THR A 55 -5.91 14.89 -0.41
CA THR A 55 -6.55 14.12 -1.47
C THR A 55 -5.62 13.07 -2.09
N GLY A 56 -4.35 13.01 -1.69
CA GLY A 56 -3.34 12.09 -2.21
C GLY A 56 -2.59 12.60 -3.45
N ASP A 57 -2.85 13.84 -3.90
CA ASP A 57 -2.14 14.43 -5.02
C ASP A 57 -0.77 14.97 -4.56
N ALA A 58 0.26 14.81 -5.41
CA ALA A 58 1.60 15.34 -5.18
C ALA A 58 2.01 16.30 -6.31
N PHE A 59 2.48 17.49 -5.96
CA PHE A 59 2.91 18.51 -6.91
C PHE A 59 4.36 18.90 -6.63
N LEU A 60 5.25 18.68 -7.59
CA LEU A 60 6.62 19.16 -7.52
C LEU A 60 6.69 20.58 -8.10
N VAL A 61 6.87 21.58 -7.24
CA VAL A 61 6.93 22.99 -7.62
C VAL A 61 8.39 23.44 -7.66
N VAL A 62 8.84 23.94 -8.81
CA VAL A 62 10.20 24.41 -9.05
C VAL A 62 10.21 25.93 -9.16
N PHE A 63 11.03 26.57 -8.35
CA PHE A 63 11.20 28.02 -8.30
C PHE A 63 12.44 28.45 -9.10
N ALA A 64 12.47 29.72 -9.50
CA ALA A 64 13.62 30.32 -10.17
C ALA A 64 14.85 30.43 -9.23
N SER A 65 14.63 30.63 -7.93
CA SER A 65 15.71 30.75 -6.94
C SER A 65 15.40 30.04 -5.61
N GLU A 66 16.44 29.73 -4.86
CA GLU A 66 16.32 29.18 -3.50
C GLU A 66 15.64 30.16 -2.53
N LYS A 67 15.80 31.46 -2.77
CA LYS A 67 15.12 32.51 -1.99
C LYS A 67 13.61 32.38 -2.13
N ASP A 68 13.10 32.25 -3.35
CA ASP A 68 11.66 32.16 -3.63
C ASP A 68 11.04 30.92 -2.96
N ARG A 69 11.71 29.76 -3.08
CA ARG A 69 11.34 28.54 -2.36
C ARG A 69 11.28 28.76 -0.85
N SER A 70 12.30 29.42 -0.30
CA SER A 70 12.43 29.64 1.15
C SER A 70 11.35 30.56 1.70
N VAL A 71 10.92 31.57 0.93
CA VAL A 71 9.81 32.44 1.33
C VAL A 71 8.51 31.65 1.46
N LEU A 72 8.20 30.77 0.49
CA LEU A 72 7.03 29.91 0.57
C LEU A 72 7.09 28.95 1.77
N LEU A 73 8.25 28.33 1.98
CA LEU A 73 8.45 27.41 3.11
C LEU A 73 8.26 28.12 4.46
N GLN A 74 8.71 29.36 4.58
CA GLN A 74 8.51 30.17 5.79
C GLN A 74 7.03 30.44 6.05
N GLN A 75 6.24 30.72 5.00
CA GLN A 75 4.78 30.86 5.12
C GLN A 75 4.12 29.53 5.52
N PHE A 76 4.52 28.39 4.97
CA PHE A 76 3.95 27.11 5.42
C PHE A 76 4.29 26.77 6.88
N ARG A 77 5.46 27.20 7.37
CA ARG A 77 5.81 27.05 8.79
C ARG A 77 4.90 27.87 9.71
N THR A 78 4.37 29.02 9.26
CA THR A 78 3.38 29.78 10.06
C THR A 78 2.02 29.10 10.04
N LEU A 79 1.68 28.37 8.98
CA LEU A 79 0.38 27.71 8.77
C LEU A 79 0.17 26.40 9.57
N ARG A 80 1.10 26.01 10.46
CA ARG A 80 0.99 24.82 11.36
C ARG A 80 0.39 23.58 10.65
N LEU A 81 0.89 23.28 9.45
CA LEU A 81 0.43 22.14 8.65
C LEU A 81 0.70 20.81 9.39
N GLU A 82 -0.21 19.84 9.21
CA GLU A 82 -0.04 18.49 9.75
C GLU A 82 1.19 17.83 9.10
N LYS A 83 2.06 17.24 9.91
CA LYS A 83 3.19 16.45 9.41
C LYS A 83 2.68 15.06 9.01
N LEU A 84 2.82 14.71 7.74
CA LEU A 84 2.55 13.35 7.29
C LEU A 84 3.61 12.41 7.88
N LEU A 85 3.24 11.64 8.90
CA LEU A 85 4.10 10.61 9.48
C LEU A 85 3.91 9.31 8.72
N VAL A 86 4.99 8.78 8.15
CA VAL A 86 4.97 7.51 7.43
C VAL A 86 5.12 6.37 8.44
N ASP A 87 4.18 5.45 8.43
CA ASP A 87 4.21 4.23 9.25
C ASP A 87 5.04 3.14 8.56
N HIS A 88 6.17 2.74 9.16
CA HIS A 88 7.06 1.69 8.64
C HIS A 88 6.64 0.29 9.09
N LYS A 89 5.44 -0.15 8.70
CA LYS A 89 4.95 -1.51 9.03
C LYS A 89 5.47 -2.60 8.09
N THR A 90 5.90 -2.22 6.89
CA THR A 90 6.33 -3.15 5.84
C THR A 90 7.62 -2.67 5.18
N GLN A 91 8.39 -3.58 4.58
CA GLN A 91 9.63 -3.23 3.88
C GLN A 91 9.37 -2.28 2.71
N LEU A 92 8.27 -2.46 1.97
CA LEU A 92 7.86 -1.50 0.92
C LEU A 92 7.62 -0.10 1.48
N SER A 93 6.88 0.04 2.59
CA SER A 93 6.65 1.36 3.20
C SER A 93 7.94 2.03 3.66
N TYR A 94 8.89 1.23 4.13
CA TYR A 94 10.19 1.70 4.57
C TYR A 94 11.06 2.17 3.40
N LEU A 95 11.17 1.35 2.33
CA LEU A 95 11.89 1.71 1.10
C LEU A 95 11.27 2.94 0.42
N MET A 96 9.95 3.06 0.40
CA MET A 96 9.28 4.27 -0.10
C MET A 96 9.66 5.52 0.72
N THR A 97 9.85 5.38 2.02
CA THR A 97 10.27 6.48 2.89
C THR A 97 11.71 6.88 2.60
N LEU A 98 12.62 5.92 2.51
CA LEU A 98 14.02 6.19 2.17
C LEU A 98 14.14 6.91 0.83
N ASN A 99 13.39 6.46 -0.18
CA ASN A 99 13.32 7.14 -1.48
C ASN A 99 12.86 8.60 -1.33
N LYS A 100 11.75 8.85 -0.62
CA LYS A 100 11.24 10.22 -0.38
C LYS A 100 12.27 11.10 0.34
N LEU A 101 12.87 10.59 1.42
CA LEU A 101 13.91 11.30 2.17
C LEU A 101 15.16 11.57 1.30
N ALA A 102 15.47 10.67 0.39
CA ALA A 102 16.57 10.82 -0.56
C ALA A 102 16.26 11.79 -1.72
N GLY A 103 15.08 12.44 -1.70
CA GLY A 103 14.62 13.38 -2.71
C GLY A 103 14.14 12.72 -4.00
N ARG A 104 13.68 11.46 -3.94
CA ARG A 104 13.07 10.75 -5.07
C ARG A 104 11.57 11.00 -5.13
N THR A 105 11.02 11.10 -6.34
CA THR A 105 9.60 11.42 -6.57
C THR A 105 9.08 10.79 -7.86
N PHE A 106 7.79 10.50 -7.90
CA PHE A 106 7.08 10.07 -9.12
C PHE A 106 6.87 11.20 -10.13
N ASN A 107 7.03 12.46 -9.71
CA ASN A 107 6.86 13.63 -10.55
C ASN A 107 8.09 13.94 -11.41
N ASP A 108 9.24 13.31 -11.17
CA ASP A 108 10.48 13.46 -11.96
C ASP A 108 11.05 12.06 -12.27
N LEU A 109 10.99 11.67 -13.55
CA LEU A 109 11.39 10.33 -13.99
C LEU A 109 12.89 10.07 -13.87
N MET A 110 13.73 11.11 -13.84
CA MET A 110 15.16 10.96 -13.61
C MET A 110 15.48 10.68 -12.13
N GLN A 111 14.58 11.08 -11.24
CA GLN A 111 14.65 10.89 -9.80
C GLN A 111 13.57 9.94 -9.29
N TYR A 112 13.17 8.98 -10.14
CA TYR A 112 12.16 8.00 -9.78
C TYR A 112 12.59 7.15 -8.58
N PRO A 113 11.66 6.70 -7.72
CA PRO A 113 11.98 5.79 -6.62
C PRO A 113 12.63 4.49 -7.11
N ILE A 114 13.60 4.00 -6.34
CA ILE A 114 14.41 2.81 -6.64
C ILE A 114 14.07 1.70 -5.66
N PHE A 115 13.90 0.48 -6.18
CA PHE A 115 13.70 -0.75 -5.42
C PHE A 115 14.71 -1.82 -5.85
N PRO A 116 15.12 -2.73 -4.94
CA PRO A 116 16.02 -3.81 -5.29
C PRO A 116 15.32 -4.86 -6.16
N PHE A 117 16.08 -5.49 -7.06
CA PHE A 117 15.77 -6.89 -7.39
C PHE A 117 15.84 -7.76 -6.14
N VAL A 118 14.80 -8.54 -5.89
CA VAL A 118 14.71 -9.40 -4.69
C VAL A 118 14.99 -10.86 -5.03
N LEU A 119 14.30 -11.40 -6.03
CA LEU A 119 14.50 -12.77 -6.49
C LEU A 119 15.65 -12.82 -7.50
N SER A 120 16.25 -14.00 -7.63
CA SER A 120 17.26 -14.35 -8.63
C SER A 120 16.80 -15.45 -9.59
N ASP A 121 15.74 -16.19 -9.24
CA ASP A 121 15.20 -17.29 -10.03
C ASP A 121 13.96 -16.87 -10.82
N TYR A 122 14.16 -16.69 -12.13
CA TYR A 122 13.13 -16.32 -13.10
C TYR A 122 12.94 -17.37 -14.20
N SER A 123 13.65 -18.51 -14.12
CA SER A 123 13.70 -19.52 -15.17
C SER A 123 13.20 -20.90 -14.74
N SER A 124 13.22 -21.20 -13.43
CA SER A 124 12.73 -22.49 -12.92
C SER A 124 11.20 -22.64 -13.00
N ASP A 125 10.75 -23.88 -13.12
CA ASP A 125 9.32 -24.26 -13.02
C ASP A 125 8.77 -24.16 -11.59
N THR A 126 9.66 -24.18 -10.59
CA THR A 126 9.30 -24.08 -9.18
C THR A 126 10.19 -23.07 -8.46
N LEU A 127 9.58 -22.14 -7.72
CA LEU A 127 10.27 -21.17 -6.89
C LEU A 127 10.21 -21.59 -5.42
N ASP A 128 11.36 -21.74 -4.76
CA ASP A 128 11.42 -22.01 -3.32
C ASP A 128 11.80 -20.75 -2.53
N LEU A 129 10.83 -20.16 -1.83
CA LEU A 129 11.03 -18.96 -0.99
C LEU A 129 11.71 -19.27 0.35
N THR A 130 11.96 -20.55 0.67
CA THR A 130 12.75 -20.94 1.84
C THR A 130 14.23 -21.06 1.52
N ASN A 131 14.57 -21.24 0.25
CA ASN A 131 15.94 -21.38 -0.21
C ASN A 131 16.62 -20.00 -0.43
N PRO A 132 17.71 -19.69 0.29
CA PRO A 132 18.46 -18.45 0.09
C PRO A 132 18.97 -18.22 -1.34
N SER A 133 19.21 -19.28 -2.13
CA SER A 133 19.70 -19.13 -3.52
C SER A 133 18.67 -18.57 -4.48
N SER A 134 17.38 -18.62 -4.13
CA SER A 134 16.28 -18.02 -4.89
C SER A 134 16.26 -16.49 -4.78
N TYR A 135 17.09 -15.92 -3.91
CA TYR A 135 17.20 -14.50 -3.67
C TYR A 135 18.51 -13.93 -4.22
N ARG A 136 18.45 -12.67 -4.64
CA ARG A 136 19.62 -11.86 -4.97
C ARG A 136 20.53 -11.72 -3.75
N THR A 137 21.84 -11.65 -3.99
CA THR A 137 22.79 -11.17 -2.97
C THR A 137 22.68 -9.64 -2.80
N LEU A 138 21.88 -9.20 -1.82
CA LEU A 138 21.58 -7.79 -1.53
C LEU A 138 22.81 -6.95 -1.14
N ALA A 139 23.90 -7.59 -0.70
CA ALA A 139 25.15 -6.91 -0.38
C ALA A 139 25.98 -6.52 -1.60
N LYS A 140 25.62 -7.00 -2.80
CA LYS A 140 26.30 -6.71 -4.06
C LYS A 140 25.41 -5.83 -4.96
N PRO A 141 25.99 -4.90 -5.74
CA PRO A 141 25.30 -4.21 -6.83
C PRO A 141 24.73 -5.15 -7.89
N MET A 142 23.82 -4.65 -8.73
CA MET A 142 23.08 -5.46 -9.70
C MET A 142 23.99 -6.14 -10.72
N ALA A 143 24.98 -5.42 -11.24
CA ALA A 143 25.84 -5.87 -12.34
C ALA A 143 26.81 -7.01 -11.97
N ILE A 144 27.00 -7.29 -10.68
CA ILE A 144 27.99 -8.23 -10.17
C ILE A 144 27.36 -9.34 -9.32
N GLN A 145 26.13 -9.71 -9.63
CA GLN A 145 25.51 -10.91 -9.04
C GLN A 145 26.24 -12.18 -9.51
N ASP A 146 26.76 -12.19 -10.74
CA ASP A 146 27.71 -13.19 -11.23
C ASP A 146 29.17 -12.77 -10.96
N SER A 147 29.92 -13.66 -10.31
CA SER A 147 31.36 -13.50 -10.03
C SER A 147 32.22 -13.23 -11.28
N ARG A 148 31.80 -13.66 -12.48
CA ARG A 148 32.51 -13.38 -13.72
C ARG A 148 32.53 -11.89 -14.04
N MET A 149 31.45 -11.17 -13.74
CA MET A 149 31.31 -9.74 -14.04
C MET A 149 32.14 -8.87 -13.10
N GLU A 150 32.41 -9.33 -11.88
CA GLU A 150 33.29 -8.61 -10.93
C GLU A 150 34.66 -8.28 -11.55
N LYS A 151 35.25 -9.26 -12.25
CA LYS A 151 36.54 -9.05 -12.92
C LYS A 151 36.46 -8.01 -14.03
N VAL A 152 35.39 -8.02 -14.82
CA VAL A 152 35.18 -7.10 -15.93
C VAL A 152 35.06 -5.66 -15.41
N TYR A 153 34.22 -5.44 -14.40
CA TYR A 153 34.04 -4.10 -13.84
C TYR A 153 35.27 -3.61 -13.05
N ALA A 154 35.98 -4.50 -12.35
CA ALA A 154 37.23 -4.16 -11.70
C ALA A 154 38.32 -3.74 -12.71
N GLN A 155 38.45 -4.46 -13.83
CA GLN A 155 39.39 -4.11 -14.90
C GLN A 155 39.05 -2.78 -15.57
N ASN A 156 37.76 -2.52 -15.81
CA ASN A 156 37.30 -1.24 -16.35
C ASN A 156 37.66 -0.07 -15.42
N TYR A 157 37.40 -0.21 -14.11
CA TYR A 157 37.74 0.80 -13.12
C TYR A 157 39.26 1.04 -13.07
N GLN A 158 40.06 -0.02 -13.03
CA GLN A 158 41.53 0.07 -12.99
C GLN A 158 42.09 0.78 -14.23
N SER A 159 41.59 0.42 -15.42
CA SER A 159 42.01 1.03 -16.69
C SER A 159 41.74 2.54 -16.69
N LEU A 160 40.54 2.94 -16.27
CA LEU A 160 40.18 4.36 -16.14
C LEU A 160 41.00 5.08 -15.06
N ALA A 161 41.33 4.39 -13.96
CA ALA A 161 42.12 4.98 -12.87
C ALA A 161 43.57 5.24 -13.29
N GLU A 162 44.16 4.33 -14.07
CA GLU A 162 45.48 4.53 -14.67
C GLU A 162 45.49 5.70 -15.65
N GLU A 163 44.48 5.78 -16.51
CA GLU A 163 44.35 6.86 -17.50
C GLU A 163 44.17 8.22 -16.82
N TYR A 164 43.32 8.28 -15.79
CA TYR A 164 43.13 9.46 -14.93
C TYR A 164 44.44 9.88 -14.24
N GLY A 165 45.19 8.92 -13.72
CA GLY A 165 46.48 9.17 -13.08
C GLY A 165 47.53 9.72 -14.06
N ARG A 166 47.57 9.21 -15.30
CA ARG A 166 48.46 9.72 -16.36
C ARG A 166 48.07 11.15 -16.76
N PHE A 167 46.77 11.42 -16.90
CA PHE A 167 46.25 12.76 -17.20
C PHE A 167 46.67 13.78 -16.14
N ASN A 168 46.45 13.49 -14.85
CA ASN A 168 46.82 14.39 -13.75
C ASN A 168 48.34 14.62 -13.62
N ARG A 169 49.17 13.63 -13.96
CA ARG A 169 50.64 13.77 -13.95
C ARG A 169 51.19 14.57 -15.13
N SER A 170 50.49 14.56 -16.26
CA SER A 170 50.98 15.18 -17.50
C SER A 170 50.95 16.71 -17.49
N GLY A 171 50.27 17.36 -16.53
CA GLY A 171 50.35 18.80 -16.26
C GLY A 171 49.99 19.73 -17.44
N ASP A 172 49.51 19.17 -18.56
CA ASP A 172 49.39 19.87 -19.83
C ASP A 172 48.01 20.54 -19.92
N SER A 173 47.94 21.77 -19.44
CA SER A 173 46.78 22.68 -19.52
C SER A 173 46.46 23.16 -20.95
N GLY A 174 46.97 22.47 -21.99
CA GLY A 174 47.01 22.93 -23.37
C GLY A 174 45.76 22.60 -24.21
N SER A 175 45.10 23.67 -24.67
CA SER A 175 43.98 23.79 -25.63
C SER A 175 44.02 22.89 -26.88
N SER A 176 43.80 21.59 -26.74
CA SER A 176 43.40 20.73 -27.86
C SER A 176 41.94 20.31 -27.69
N SER A 177 41.06 20.90 -28.49
CA SER A 177 39.60 20.74 -28.48
C SER A 177 39.13 19.28 -28.60
N HIS A 178 39.98 18.36 -29.09
CA HIS A 178 39.69 16.93 -29.16
C HIS A 178 39.94 16.15 -27.85
N LYS A 179 40.67 16.70 -26.87
CA LYS A 179 40.88 16.06 -25.55
C LYS A 179 39.82 16.44 -24.50
N ALA A 180 38.98 17.44 -24.80
CA ALA A 180 38.02 18.01 -23.85
C ALA A 180 36.84 17.08 -23.47
N PHE A 181 36.59 16.03 -24.27
CA PHE A 181 35.44 15.13 -24.12
C PHE A 181 35.84 13.67 -23.78
N SER A 182 37.09 13.42 -23.36
CA SER A 182 37.51 12.07 -22.99
C SER A 182 36.94 11.65 -21.63
N SER A 183 36.51 10.38 -21.51
CA SER A 183 36.07 9.72 -20.25
C SER A 183 37.04 9.93 -19.09
N VAL A 184 38.32 10.13 -19.43
CA VAL A 184 39.44 10.44 -18.55
C VAL A 184 39.22 11.67 -17.70
N ARG A 185 38.50 12.70 -18.16
CA ARG A 185 38.33 13.92 -17.33
C ARG A 185 37.51 13.66 -16.06
N PHE A 186 36.61 12.69 -16.10
CA PHE A 186 35.62 12.50 -15.05
C PHE A 186 36.16 11.66 -13.87
N GLY A 187 37.22 10.88 -14.07
CA GLY A 187 37.77 9.96 -13.07
C GLY A 187 37.24 8.54 -13.23
N PRO A 188 37.76 7.58 -12.43
CA PRO A 188 37.43 6.17 -12.59
C PRO A 188 36.04 5.82 -12.05
N TYR A 189 35.33 4.96 -12.77
CA TYR A 189 34.02 4.42 -12.40
C TYR A 189 33.88 2.97 -12.85
N HIS A 190 32.98 2.23 -12.20
CA HIS A 190 32.62 0.87 -12.60
C HIS A 190 31.52 0.93 -13.67
N TYR A 191 30.54 1.82 -13.49
CA TYR A 191 29.32 1.87 -14.30
C TYR A 191 29.19 3.19 -15.07
N GLY A 192 28.94 3.12 -16.39
CA GLY A 192 28.88 4.29 -17.27
C GLY A 192 27.59 5.11 -17.22
N SER A 193 26.54 4.59 -16.57
CA SER A 193 25.25 5.23 -16.34
C SER A 193 24.72 4.84 -14.96
N HIS A 194 23.56 5.35 -14.54
CA HIS A 194 22.94 5.02 -13.25
C HIS A 194 21.91 3.89 -13.39
N TYR A 195 21.73 3.08 -12.34
CA TYR A 195 20.75 1.97 -12.27
C TYR A 195 19.27 2.43 -12.29
N SER A 196 19.02 3.74 -12.34
CA SER A 196 17.70 4.35 -12.42
C SER A 196 17.81 5.65 -13.21
N ASN A 197 17.07 5.73 -14.31
CA ASN A 197 16.97 6.88 -15.19
C ASN A 197 15.61 6.85 -15.93
N THR A 198 15.28 7.93 -16.64
CA THR A 198 14.01 8.05 -17.37
C THR A 198 13.79 6.92 -18.37
N GLY A 199 14.84 6.49 -19.08
CA GLY A 199 14.76 5.40 -20.06
C GLY A 199 14.38 4.07 -19.42
N ILE A 200 14.94 3.74 -18.24
CA ILE A 200 14.60 2.54 -17.48
C ILE A 200 13.13 2.56 -17.02
N VAL A 201 12.66 3.71 -16.50
CA VAL A 201 11.27 3.85 -16.03
C VAL A 201 10.29 3.72 -17.20
N ALA A 202 10.56 4.41 -18.32
CA ALA A 202 9.78 4.32 -19.53
C ALA A 202 9.78 2.89 -20.11
N HIS A 203 10.92 2.20 -20.07
CA HIS A 203 11.05 0.81 -20.50
C HIS A 203 10.15 -0.13 -19.68
N TYR A 204 10.12 -0.01 -18.35
CA TYR A 204 9.26 -0.86 -17.50
C TYR A 204 7.77 -0.51 -17.64
N LEU A 205 7.42 0.77 -17.78
CA LEU A 205 6.04 1.25 -17.74
C LEU A 205 5.44 1.53 -19.13
N VAL A 206 6.10 1.12 -20.22
CA VAL A 206 5.67 1.40 -21.61
C VAL A 206 4.20 1.02 -21.90
N ARG A 207 3.63 0.08 -21.15
CA ARG A 207 2.24 -0.41 -21.29
C ARG A 207 1.19 0.39 -20.50
N ILE A 208 1.60 1.39 -19.72
CA ILE A 208 0.72 2.15 -18.82
C ILE A 208 0.70 3.62 -19.22
N PRO A 209 -0.45 4.20 -19.56
CA PRO A 209 -0.58 5.65 -19.71
C PRO A 209 -0.35 6.38 -18.38
N PRO A 210 0.33 7.54 -18.35
CA PRO A 210 0.86 8.29 -19.50
C PRO A 210 2.29 7.88 -19.94
N TYR A 211 2.88 6.86 -19.32
CA TYR A 211 4.27 6.44 -19.60
C TYR A 211 4.45 5.88 -21.02
N THR A 212 3.39 5.33 -21.63
CA THR A 212 3.38 4.99 -23.06
C THR A 212 3.73 6.18 -23.94
N SER A 213 3.12 7.35 -23.69
CA SER A 213 3.40 8.58 -24.43
C SER A 213 4.83 9.07 -24.17
N VAL A 214 5.29 8.98 -22.92
CA VAL A 214 6.68 9.33 -22.57
C VAL A 214 7.68 8.42 -23.30
N ALA A 215 7.40 7.12 -23.39
CA ALA A 215 8.28 6.16 -24.07
C ALA A 215 8.37 6.42 -25.58
N LEU A 216 7.23 6.73 -26.22
CA LEU A 216 7.18 7.10 -27.64
C LEU A 216 7.99 8.38 -27.89
N GLU A 217 7.76 9.42 -27.09
CA GLU A 217 8.45 10.69 -27.24
C GLU A 217 9.96 10.58 -27.00
N TYR A 218 10.37 9.70 -26.07
CA TYR A 218 11.78 9.40 -25.83
C TYR A 218 12.46 8.71 -27.03
N GLN A 219 11.69 8.13 -27.95
CA GLN A 219 12.15 7.35 -29.10
C GLN A 219 11.60 7.94 -30.43
N ASP A 220 11.65 9.27 -30.58
CA ASP A 220 11.25 9.99 -31.79
C ASP A 220 9.83 9.64 -32.28
N ASN A 221 8.89 9.52 -31.34
CA ASN A 221 7.48 9.13 -31.54
C ASN A 221 7.28 7.74 -32.14
N ASN A 222 8.23 6.83 -31.94
CA ASN A 222 8.10 5.41 -32.27
C ASN A 222 8.37 4.55 -31.04
N PHE A 223 7.91 3.30 -31.04
CA PHE A 223 8.38 2.35 -30.04
C PHE A 223 9.84 1.98 -30.33
N ASP A 224 10.59 1.66 -29.27
CA ASP A 224 11.94 1.12 -29.40
C ASP A 224 11.91 -0.22 -30.17
N ILE A 225 13.06 -0.70 -30.64
CA ILE A 225 13.12 -1.98 -31.34
C ILE A 225 12.61 -3.11 -30.43
N PRO A 226 11.85 -4.08 -30.97
CA PRO A 226 11.19 -5.11 -30.16
C PRO A 226 12.12 -5.94 -29.25
N ASP A 227 13.37 -6.16 -29.68
CA ASP A 227 14.38 -6.89 -28.90
C ASP A 227 14.85 -6.13 -27.65
N ARG A 228 14.75 -4.80 -27.64
CA ARG A 228 15.08 -3.94 -26.49
C ARG A 228 13.89 -3.64 -25.59
N LEU A 229 12.67 -3.91 -26.04
CA LEU A 229 11.47 -3.68 -25.24
C LEU A 229 11.35 -4.68 -24.09
N PHE A 230 10.75 -4.22 -22.99
CA PHE A 230 10.48 -5.03 -21.81
C PHE A 230 9.47 -6.13 -22.16
N GLY A 231 9.96 -7.32 -22.49
CA GLY A 231 9.12 -8.45 -22.90
C GLY A 231 9.25 -9.70 -22.03
N SER A 232 10.30 -9.81 -21.20
CA SER A 232 10.50 -10.96 -20.32
C SER A 232 11.24 -10.56 -19.05
N MET A 233 10.74 -11.04 -17.90
CA MET A 233 11.38 -10.82 -16.60
C MET A 233 12.72 -11.56 -16.50
N ASP A 234 12.76 -12.78 -17.02
CA ASP A 234 13.95 -13.63 -17.03
C ASP A 234 15.07 -13.01 -17.87
N THR A 235 14.77 -12.56 -19.09
CA THR A 235 15.74 -11.82 -19.92
C THR A 235 16.22 -10.55 -19.22
N THR A 236 15.31 -9.81 -18.56
CA THR A 236 15.65 -8.57 -17.85
C THR A 236 16.63 -8.84 -16.71
N TRP A 237 16.40 -9.89 -15.92
CA TRP A 237 17.30 -10.29 -14.84
C TRP A 237 18.68 -10.69 -15.39
N ARG A 238 18.75 -11.55 -16.40
CA ARG A 238 20.04 -12.01 -16.94
C ARG A 238 20.87 -10.87 -17.53
N LEU A 239 20.25 -10.00 -18.33
CA LEU A 239 20.92 -8.82 -18.89
C LEU A 239 21.46 -7.91 -17.78
N SER A 240 20.65 -7.62 -16.76
CA SER A 240 21.05 -6.75 -15.64
C SER A 240 22.10 -7.37 -14.71
N SER A 241 22.14 -8.70 -14.57
CA SER A 241 22.92 -9.41 -13.55
C SER A 241 24.26 -9.97 -14.02
N SER A 242 24.36 -10.35 -15.30
CA SER A 242 25.44 -11.22 -15.76
C SER A 242 25.75 -11.20 -17.26
N GLU A 243 24.77 -10.93 -18.14
CA GLU A 243 24.96 -11.03 -19.59
C GLU A 243 25.41 -9.72 -20.25
N SER A 244 24.98 -8.57 -19.73
CA SER A 244 25.34 -7.25 -20.29
C SER A 244 26.37 -6.52 -19.43
N THR A 245 27.29 -5.81 -20.07
CA THR A 245 28.24 -4.90 -19.40
C THR A 245 27.68 -3.47 -19.26
N THR A 246 26.57 -3.16 -19.92
CA THR A 246 25.97 -1.82 -19.96
C THR A 246 24.59 -1.76 -19.31
N ASP A 247 24.00 -2.92 -18.99
CA ASP A 247 22.70 -3.03 -18.34
C ASP A 247 22.88 -3.49 -16.89
N PHE A 248 22.49 -2.63 -15.96
CA PHE A 248 22.57 -2.88 -14.51
C PHE A 248 21.44 -2.14 -13.78
N LYS A 249 20.27 -2.05 -14.44
CA LYS A 249 19.06 -1.41 -13.90
C LYS A 249 18.59 -2.11 -12.61
N GLU A 250 18.18 -1.32 -11.63
CA GLU A 250 17.41 -1.81 -10.48
C GLU A 250 15.90 -1.77 -10.80
N LEU A 251 15.05 -2.21 -9.86
CA LEU A 251 13.60 -2.20 -10.01
C LEU A 251 12.98 -0.85 -9.60
N ILE A 252 11.70 -0.71 -9.97
CA ILE A 252 10.80 0.37 -9.52
C ILE A 252 9.75 -0.19 -8.55
N PRO A 253 9.11 0.65 -7.71
CA PRO A 253 8.12 0.19 -6.73
C PRO A 253 6.96 -0.62 -7.33
N GLU A 254 6.56 -0.32 -8.56
CA GLU A 254 5.43 -0.90 -9.27
C GLU A 254 5.52 -2.42 -9.41
N PHE A 255 6.72 -3.00 -9.45
CA PHE A 255 6.94 -4.44 -9.46
C PHE A 255 6.33 -5.19 -8.26
N PHE A 256 5.98 -4.46 -7.20
CA PHE A 256 5.47 -5.01 -5.95
C PHE A 256 3.99 -4.68 -5.70
N TYR A 257 3.30 -3.93 -6.57
CA TYR A 257 1.87 -3.65 -6.38
C TYR A 257 1.06 -3.38 -7.67
N LEU A 258 1.69 -3.11 -8.82
CA LEU A 258 1.00 -2.71 -10.05
C LEU A 258 1.18 -3.77 -11.14
N TYR A 259 0.33 -4.80 -11.14
CA TYR A 259 0.45 -5.90 -12.11
C TYR A 259 0.09 -5.49 -13.56
N GLU A 260 -0.68 -4.41 -13.72
CA GLU A 260 -1.08 -3.89 -15.02
C GLU A 260 0.14 -3.56 -15.89
N MET A 261 1.28 -3.17 -15.32
CA MET A 261 2.50 -2.85 -16.08
C MET A 261 3.01 -4.03 -16.93
N PHE A 262 2.66 -5.26 -16.55
CA PHE A 262 3.04 -6.47 -17.28
C PHE A 262 2.03 -6.83 -18.38
N ARG A 263 0.86 -6.18 -18.44
CA ARG A 263 -0.22 -6.50 -19.38
C ARG A 263 -0.38 -5.45 -20.47
N ASN A 264 -0.38 -5.87 -21.72
CA ASN A 264 -0.73 -5.01 -22.85
C ASN A 264 -2.27 -4.90 -23.00
N SER A 265 -2.93 -4.28 -22.02
CA SER A 265 -4.40 -4.21 -22.00
C SER A 265 -4.98 -3.31 -23.11
N ASP A 266 -4.17 -2.36 -23.59
CA ASP A 266 -4.53 -1.42 -24.64
C ASP A 266 -4.12 -1.92 -26.05
N GLU A 267 -3.68 -3.17 -26.17
CA GLU A 267 -3.32 -3.82 -27.45
C GLU A 267 -2.28 -3.03 -28.27
N LEU A 268 -1.30 -2.41 -27.58
CA LEU A 268 -0.22 -1.63 -28.20
C LEU A 268 0.57 -2.47 -29.22
N GLU A 269 0.93 -1.86 -30.35
CA GLU A 269 1.74 -2.49 -31.39
C GLU A 269 3.24 -2.40 -31.06
N LEU A 270 3.73 -3.32 -30.23
CA LEU A 270 5.12 -3.35 -29.75
C LEU A 270 6.09 -4.12 -30.69
N GLY A 271 5.60 -4.56 -31.85
CA GLY A 271 6.39 -5.24 -32.88
C GLY A 271 6.77 -6.70 -32.60
N VAL A 272 7.70 -7.22 -33.40
CA VAL A 272 8.15 -8.62 -33.39
C VAL A 272 9.67 -8.66 -33.29
N ARG A 273 10.19 -9.51 -32.39
CA ARG A 273 11.62 -9.71 -32.15
C ARG A 273 12.30 -10.43 -33.29
N GLN A 274 13.63 -10.38 -33.33
CA GLN A 274 14.41 -11.15 -34.30
C GLN A 274 14.21 -12.67 -34.17
N SER A 275 13.84 -13.16 -32.99
CA SER A 275 13.46 -14.57 -32.78
C SER A 275 12.15 -14.96 -33.47
N GLY A 276 11.37 -13.99 -33.94
CA GLY A 276 10.01 -14.20 -34.46
C GLY A 276 8.92 -14.05 -33.40
N ASP A 277 9.28 -13.86 -32.12
CA ASP A 277 8.32 -13.70 -31.04
C ASP A 277 7.72 -12.29 -31.02
N ARG A 278 6.39 -12.20 -30.99
CA ARG A 278 5.69 -10.92 -30.83
C ARG A 278 5.88 -10.38 -29.41
N VAL A 279 6.16 -9.08 -29.30
CA VAL A 279 6.15 -8.39 -28.01
C VAL A 279 4.71 -8.01 -27.67
N ASP A 280 4.20 -8.51 -26.56
CA ASP A 280 2.83 -8.25 -26.11
C ASP A 280 2.78 -8.14 -24.57
N HIS A 281 2.11 -9.05 -23.86
CA HIS A 281 2.28 -9.19 -22.42
C HIS A 281 3.73 -9.50 -22.04
N VAL A 282 4.19 -9.02 -20.89
CA VAL A 282 5.48 -9.41 -20.34
C VAL A 282 5.42 -10.88 -19.94
N GLN A 283 6.39 -11.65 -20.42
CA GLN A 283 6.59 -13.03 -20.02
C GLN A 283 7.10 -13.08 -18.57
N VAL A 284 6.28 -13.66 -17.69
CA VAL A 284 6.62 -13.96 -16.30
C VAL A 284 7.20 -15.37 -16.19
N PRO A 285 7.92 -15.70 -15.10
CA PRO A 285 8.58 -17.00 -14.95
C PRO A 285 7.64 -18.21 -15.02
N PRO A 286 8.16 -19.41 -15.37
CA PRO A 286 7.37 -20.63 -15.44
C PRO A 286 6.70 -21.02 -14.11
N TRP A 287 7.32 -20.68 -12.97
CA TRP A 287 6.72 -20.88 -11.64
C TRP A 287 5.45 -20.06 -11.39
N CYS A 288 5.09 -19.11 -12.26
CA CYS A 288 3.76 -18.48 -12.30
C CYS A 288 2.80 -19.30 -13.17
N PRO A 289 1.82 -20.01 -12.58
CA PRO A 289 0.88 -20.81 -13.35
C PRO A 289 0.16 -19.96 -14.41
N ARG A 290 0.10 -20.50 -15.64
CA ARG A 290 -0.60 -19.87 -16.79
C ARG A 290 -0.12 -18.46 -17.13
N GLY A 291 1.06 -18.06 -16.67
CA GLY A 291 1.59 -16.71 -16.88
C GLY A 291 0.80 -15.61 -16.16
N ASP A 292 0.18 -15.90 -15.00
CA ASP A 292 -0.61 -14.91 -14.26
C ASP A 292 0.28 -13.79 -13.67
N GLN A 293 0.26 -12.63 -14.31
CA GLN A 293 1.05 -11.47 -13.91
C GLN A 293 0.60 -10.83 -12.59
N ARG A 294 -0.67 -11.03 -12.19
CA ARG A 294 -1.15 -10.56 -10.87
C ARG A 294 -0.52 -11.40 -9.78
N LEU A 295 -0.56 -12.72 -9.93
CA LEU A 295 0.07 -13.65 -9.00
C LEU A 295 1.59 -13.43 -8.92
N PHE A 296 2.26 -13.19 -10.06
CA PHE A 296 3.67 -12.79 -10.10
C PHE A 296 3.96 -11.58 -9.20
N CYS A 297 3.17 -10.51 -9.34
CA CYS A 297 3.31 -9.29 -8.53
C CYS A 297 3.10 -9.56 -7.02
N LEU A 298 2.10 -10.37 -6.67
CA LEU A 298 1.84 -10.78 -5.28
C LEU A 298 2.99 -11.60 -4.69
N ILE A 299 3.58 -12.51 -5.47
CA ILE A 299 4.74 -13.30 -5.04
C ILE A 299 5.97 -12.40 -4.89
N HIS A 300 6.19 -11.44 -5.79
CA HIS A 300 7.24 -10.42 -5.64
C HIS A 300 7.08 -9.60 -4.36
N ARG A 301 5.85 -9.14 -4.07
CA ARG A 301 5.51 -8.47 -2.80
C ARG A 301 5.83 -9.37 -1.60
N HIS A 302 5.48 -10.66 -1.67
CA HIS A 302 5.75 -11.64 -0.62
C HIS A 302 7.24 -11.89 -0.38
N ALA A 303 7.99 -11.98 -1.47
CA ALA A 303 9.44 -12.14 -1.44
C ALA A 303 10.11 -10.94 -0.78
N LEU A 304 9.68 -9.70 -1.06
CA LEU A 304 10.22 -8.48 -0.45
C LEU A 304 9.99 -8.44 1.07
N GLU A 305 8.82 -8.88 1.54
CA GLU A 305 8.50 -8.94 2.97
C GLU A 305 9.04 -10.22 3.64
N ASN A 306 9.79 -11.07 2.91
CA ASN A 306 10.35 -12.29 3.46
C ASN A 306 11.39 -12.02 4.56
N HIS A 307 11.46 -12.93 5.54
CA HIS A 307 12.44 -12.88 6.63
C HIS A 307 13.89 -12.82 6.14
N TYR A 308 14.24 -13.55 5.07
CA TYR A 308 15.56 -13.48 4.46
C TYR A 308 15.88 -12.06 3.97
N VAL A 309 14.95 -11.43 3.25
CA VAL A 309 15.12 -10.06 2.76
C VAL A 309 15.16 -9.07 3.91
N THR A 310 14.24 -9.19 4.86
CA THR A 310 14.20 -8.34 6.08
C THR A 310 15.53 -8.38 6.86
N ALA A 311 16.18 -9.55 6.94
CA ALA A 311 17.47 -9.69 7.60
C ALA A 311 18.63 -9.05 6.81
N ASN A 312 18.54 -8.97 5.48
CA ASN A 312 19.66 -8.59 4.60
C ASN A 312 19.49 -7.24 3.86
N LEU A 313 18.30 -6.65 3.88
CA LEU A 313 17.97 -5.44 3.11
C LEU A 313 18.83 -4.22 3.47
N HIS A 314 19.28 -4.14 4.72
CA HIS A 314 20.17 -3.09 5.20
C HIS A 314 21.48 -2.99 4.39
N HIS A 315 22.00 -4.12 3.86
CA HIS A 315 23.17 -4.09 2.99
C HIS A 315 22.92 -3.43 1.64
N TRP A 316 21.72 -3.60 1.07
CA TRP A 316 21.35 -2.91 -0.16
C TRP A 316 21.11 -1.42 0.10
N ILE A 317 20.50 -1.09 1.25
CA ILE A 317 20.35 0.31 1.69
C ILE A 317 21.72 0.99 1.81
N ASP A 318 22.75 0.30 2.32
CA ASP A 318 24.11 0.83 2.39
C ASP A 318 24.69 1.20 1.01
N LEU A 319 24.38 0.42 -0.04
CA LEU A 319 24.82 0.67 -1.41
C LEU A 319 24.11 1.89 -2.02
N ILE A 320 22.80 2.01 -1.79
CA ILE A 320 21.95 2.99 -2.50
C ILE A 320 21.83 4.31 -1.74
N PHE A 321 21.66 4.27 -0.42
CA PHE A 321 21.41 5.45 0.42
C PHE A 321 22.44 5.64 1.53
N GLY A 322 23.31 4.66 1.78
CA GLY A 322 24.23 4.67 2.91
C GLY A 322 25.69 4.87 2.54
N PHE A 323 26.55 4.42 3.45
CA PHE A 323 27.99 4.73 3.43
C PHE A 323 28.79 4.07 2.30
N LYS A 324 28.19 3.11 1.56
CA LYS A 324 28.80 2.47 0.37
C LYS A 324 28.36 3.13 -0.94
N GLN A 325 27.64 4.24 -0.90
CA GLN A 325 27.25 4.99 -2.09
C GLN A 325 28.45 5.76 -2.70
N SER A 326 29.39 6.22 -1.86
CA SER A 326 30.51 7.07 -2.26
C SER A 326 31.83 6.71 -1.56
N GLY A 327 32.93 7.33 -2.02
CA GLY A 327 34.26 7.19 -1.43
C GLY A 327 34.87 5.78 -1.55
N GLU A 328 35.83 5.50 -0.68
CA GLU A 328 36.59 4.24 -0.69
C GLU A 328 35.71 3.00 -0.42
N ASN A 329 34.65 3.16 0.37
CA ASN A 329 33.70 2.08 0.63
C ASN A 329 32.92 1.70 -0.63
N ALA A 330 32.57 2.68 -1.49
CA ALA A 330 31.96 2.41 -2.78
C ALA A 330 32.93 1.69 -3.73
N VAL A 331 34.22 2.05 -3.73
CA VAL A 331 35.24 1.36 -4.54
C VAL A 331 35.34 -0.11 -4.12
N ARG A 332 35.46 -0.38 -2.81
CA ARG A 332 35.53 -1.76 -2.28
C ARG A 332 34.27 -2.58 -2.57
N ALA A 333 33.11 -1.93 -2.61
CA ALA A 333 31.84 -2.55 -2.94
C ALA A 333 31.56 -2.64 -4.45
N MET A 334 32.49 -2.19 -5.31
CA MET A 334 32.31 -2.04 -6.76
C MET A 334 31.03 -1.26 -7.11
N ASN A 335 30.78 -0.15 -6.39
CA ASN A 335 29.55 0.63 -6.43
C ASN A 335 29.80 2.09 -6.86
N VAL A 336 30.75 2.31 -7.77
CA VAL A 336 31.09 3.66 -8.28
C VAL A 336 30.49 3.87 -9.67
N PHE A 337 29.61 4.85 -9.79
CA PHE A 337 28.94 5.21 -11.04
C PHE A 337 29.65 6.34 -11.78
N HIS A 338 29.17 6.66 -12.99
CA HIS A 338 29.73 7.76 -13.74
C HIS A 338 29.65 9.06 -12.92
N PRO A 339 30.71 9.87 -12.83
CA PRO A 339 30.77 11.08 -12.00
C PRO A 339 29.63 12.09 -12.27
N ALA A 340 29.14 12.17 -13.51
CA ALA A 340 27.97 12.99 -13.87
C ALA A 340 26.66 12.58 -13.16
N THR A 341 26.59 11.38 -12.59
CA THR A 341 25.44 10.90 -11.81
C THR A 341 25.48 11.42 -10.37
N TYR A 342 26.67 11.75 -9.84
CA TYR A 342 26.86 12.26 -8.49
C TYR A 342 26.71 13.78 -8.43
N ARG A 343 26.51 14.29 -7.21
CA ARG A 343 26.42 15.73 -6.95
C ARG A 343 27.82 16.34 -6.94
N GLY A 344 28.05 17.42 -7.69
CA GLY A 344 29.29 18.19 -7.56
C GLY A 344 29.24 19.55 -8.27
N ARG A 345 29.67 20.61 -7.57
CA ARG A 345 29.91 21.96 -8.15
C ARG A 345 31.09 21.99 -9.12
N ASP A 346 31.99 21.01 -9.02
CA ASP A 346 33.23 20.95 -9.81
C ASP A 346 32.98 20.75 -11.32
N LEU A 347 31.86 20.10 -11.68
CA LEU A 347 31.44 19.96 -13.08
C LEU A 347 30.98 21.29 -13.69
N GLU A 348 30.38 22.17 -12.89
CA GLU A 348 29.90 23.49 -13.31
C GLU A 348 31.03 24.52 -13.32
N GLU A 349 31.89 24.53 -12.29
CA GLU A 349 33.00 25.49 -12.21
C GLU A 349 34.04 25.25 -13.32
N SER A 350 34.27 23.99 -13.69
CA SER A 350 35.21 23.63 -14.76
C SER A 350 34.62 23.76 -16.18
N SER A 351 33.34 24.13 -16.32
CA SER A 351 32.64 24.29 -17.61
C SER A 351 32.20 25.73 -17.93
N LYS A 352 32.51 26.72 -17.07
CA LYS A 352 32.15 28.15 -17.22
C LYS A 352 32.73 28.89 -18.46
N GLY A 353 33.33 28.19 -19.42
CA GLY A 353 33.95 28.79 -20.61
C GLY A 353 33.36 28.37 -21.98
N ASP A 354 32.61 27.26 -22.08
CA ASP A 354 32.13 26.73 -23.36
C ASP A 354 30.66 26.25 -23.30
N PRO A 355 29.74 26.92 -24.02
CA PRO A 355 28.32 26.53 -24.07
C PRO A 355 28.05 25.09 -24.54
N LEU A 356 28.88 24.53 -25.43
CA LEU A 356 28.71 23.16 -25.93
C LEU A 356 29.01 22.12 -24.84
N ILE A 357 30.05 22.37 -24.04
CA ILE A 357 30.42 21.50 -22.92
C ILE A 357 29.33 21.52 -21.84
N VAL A 358 28.80 22.71 -21.52
CA VAL A 358 27.70 22.84 -20.57
C VAL A 358 26.46 22.07 -21.07
N CYS A 359 26.08 22.24 -22.34
CA CYS A 359 24.96 21.53 -22.96
C CYS A 359 25.16 20.00 -22.95
N ALA A 360 26.37 19.52 -23.26
CA ALA A 360 26.69 18.10 -23.23
C ALA A 360 26.64 17.52 -21.81
N ILE A 361 27.16 18.23 -20.81
CA ILE A 361 27.09 17.80 -19.40
C ILE A 361 25.65 17.76 -18.92
N GLN A 362 24.84 18.79 -19.22
CA GLN A 362 23.41 18.79 -18.90
C GLN A 362 22.68 17.63 -19.56
N THR A 363 23.02 17.30 -20.81
CA THR A 363 22.46 16.14 -21.52
C THR A 363 22.86 14.82 -20.87
N MET A 364 24.13 14.65 -20.49
CA MET A 364 24.60 13.46 -19.74
C MET A 364 23.88 13.31 -18.40
N VAL A 365 23.74 14.40 -17.63
CA VAL A 365 22.99 14.37 -16.37
C VAL A 365 21.54 13.97 -16.59
N ARG A 366 20.93 14.41 -17.70
CA ARG A 366 19.55 14.07 -18.10
C ARG A 366 19.37 12.61 -18.46
N THR A 367 20.30 12.04 -19.23
CA THR A 367 20.16 10.69 -19.78
C THR A 367 20.72 9.61 -18.85
N TYR A 368 21.82 9.88 -18.15
CA TYR A 368 22.50 8.86 -17.35
C TYR A 368 21.78 8.55 -16.04
N GLY A 369 20.90 9.44 -15.57
CA GLY A 369 20.26 9.33 -14.26
C GLY A 369 21.11 9.92 -13.14
N GLN A 370 20.54 10.00 -11.94
CA GLN A 370 21.12 10.76 -10.83
C GLN A 370 21.13 9.96 -9.54
N MET A 371 22.21 10.06 -8.77
CA MET A 371 22.42 9.38 -7.49
C MET A 371 21.49 9.93 -6.38
N PRO A 372 20.85 9.08 -5.53
CA PRO A 372 20.01 9.57 -4.44
C PRO A 372 20.83 10.41 -3.45
N LEU A 373 20.18 11.25 -2.64
CA LEU A 373 20.88 11.83 -1.49
C LEU A 373 21.36 10.69 -0.58
N GLN A 374 22.64 10.74 -0.20
CA GLN A 374 23.16 9.87 0.86
C GLN A 374 22.50 10.26 2.19
N LEU A 375 21.82 9.30 2.81
CA LEU A 375 21.10 9.48 4.07
C LEU A 375 21.93 9.07 5.28
N PHE A 376 22.89 8.16 5.09
CA PHE A 376 23.68 7.58 6.18
C PHE A 376 25.16 7.53 5.85
N ASP A 377 25.99 7.93 6.81
CA ASP A 377 27.46 7.83 6.74
C ASP A 377 28.02 6.61 7.48
N ALA A 378 27.17 5.93 8.24
CA ALA A 378 27.49 4.71 8.99
C ALA A 378 26.69 3.51 8.43
N PRO A 379 27.11 2.26 8.75
CA PRO A 379 26.36 1.07 8.37
C PRO A 379 24.92 1.10 8.86
N HIS A 380 24.00 0.79 7.96
CA HIS A 380 22.59 0.72 8.25
C HIS A 380 22.29 -0.43 9.23
N LEU A 381 21.54 -0.15 10.29
CA LEU A 381 21.21 -1.18 11.27
C LEU A 381 20.35 -2.29 10.63
N PRO A 382 20.60 -3.56 10.96
CA PRO A 382 19.69 -4.64 10.58
C PRO A 382 18.35 -4.46 11.30
N HIS A 383 17.30 -5.00 10.72
CA HIS A 383 15.98 -4.95 11.34
C HIS A 383 16.03 -5.59 12.74
N LEU A 384 15.45 -4.94 13.76
CA LEU A 384 15.57 -5.35 15.17
C LEU A 384 15.10 -6.78 15.47
N ASN A 385 14.26 -7.36 14.60
CA ASN A 385 13.80 -8.76 14.69
C ASN A 385 14.69 -9.76 13.93
N ALA A 386 15.73 -9.35 13.20
CA ALA A 386 16.57 -10.25 12.41
C ALA A 386 17.28 -11.33 13.25
N THR A 387 17.67 -11.00 14.48
CA THR A 387 18.31 -11.94 15.43
C THR A 387 17.38 -13.05 15.92
N LYS A 388 16.05 -12.85 15.93
CA LYS A 388 15.08 -13.89 16.28
C LYS A 388 14.97 -14.97 15.19
N TYR A 389 15.22 -14.60 13.93
CA TYR A 389 15.08 -15.50 12.79
C TYR A 389 16.39 -16.21 12.41
N GLN A 390 17.55 -15.69 12.80
CA GLN A 390 18.85 -16.36 12.62
C GLN A 390 19.09 -17.50 13.62
N THR A 391 18.31 -17.61 14.70
CA THR A 391 18.48 -18.62 15.75
C THR A 391 17.55 -19.83 15.65
N GLN A 392 16.73 -19.93 14.61
CA GLN A 392 16.04 -21.18 14.28
C GLN A 392 16.67 -21.83 13.04
N PRO A 393 17.71 -22.67 13.19
CA PRO A 393 17.81 -23.78 12.28
C PRO A 393 16.55 -24.62 12.51
N ALA A 394 15.69 -24.71 11.49
CA ALA A 394 14.70 -25.76 11.40
C ALA A 394 15.45 -27.10 11.33
N THR A 395 15.96 -27.55 12.47
CA THR A 395 16.27 -28.96 12.66
C THR A 395 14.92 -29.63 12.81
N PRO A 396 14.54 -30.55 11.90
CA PRO A 396 13.40 -31.41 12.16
C PRO A 396 13.80 -32.23 13.38
N LYS A 397 13.32 -31.85 14.57
CA LYS A 397 13.44 -32.70 15.75
C LYS A 397 12.66 -33.97 15.43
N ALA A 398 13.39 -35.03 15.12
CA ALA A 398 12.88 -36.39 15.06
C ALA A 398 12.31 -36.74 16.43
N HIS A 399 11.01 -36.51 16.61
CA HIS A 399 10.23 -37.06 17.70
C HIS A 399 9.08 -37.82 17.09
N GLY A 400 9.20 -39.16 17.18
CA GLY A 400 8.16 -40.16 17.03
C GLY A 400 7.33 -40.06 15.76
N THR A 401 7.53 -41.00 14.84
CA THR A 401 6.59 -41.33 13.75
C THR A 401 5.15 -40.94 14.11
N PRO A 402 4.60 -39.85 13.53
CA PRO A 402 3.17 -39.67 13.52
C PRO A 402 2.66 -40.80 12.63
N SER A 403 1.82 -41.65 13.18
CA SER A 403 0.99 -42.55 12.39
C SER A 403 0.48 -41.80 11.16
N SER A 404 0.80 -42.33 9.99
CA SER A 404 0.38 -41.85 8.68
C SER A 404 -1.13 -41.60 8.66
N MET A 405 -1.53 -40.37 8.95
CA MET A 405 -2.83 -39.84 8.56
C MET A 405 -2.64 -39.15 7.22
N PRO A 406 -3.58 -39.27 6.26
CA PRO A 406 -3.43 -38.70 4.94
C PRO A 406 -3.23 -37.19 5.07
N VAL A 407 -2.16 -36.67 4.46
CA VAL A 407 -2.01 -35.23 4.20
C VAL A 407 -3.27 -34.79 3.47
N GLY A 408 -4.05 -33.88 4.07
CA GLY A 408 -5.31 -33.44 3.49
C GLY A 408 -5.10 -32.75 2.12
N PRO A 409 -6.09 -32.80 1.21
CA PRO A 409 -5.99 -32.34 -0.18
C PRO A 409 -5.83 -30.81 -0.37
N PHE A 410 -5.58 -30.04 0.69
CA PHE A 410 -5.64 -28.57 0.66
C PHE A 410 -4.28 -27.88 0.54
N HIS A 411 -3.17 -28.61 0.71
CA HIS A 411 -1.80 -28.06 0.66
C HIS A 411 -1.19 -27.98 -0.76
N GLU A 412 -1.95 -28.36 -1.80
CA GLU A 412 -1.50 -28.41 -3.20
C GLU A 412 -1.68 -27.09 -3.98
N GLN A 413 -2.20 -26.03 -3.37
CA GLN A 413 -2.72 -24.85 -4.08
C GLN A 413 -1.63 -23.95 -4.72
N PHE A 414 -0.38 -24.03 -4.25
CA PHE A 414 0.78 -23.33 -4.82
C PHE A 414 1.91 -24.30 -5.17
N HIS A 415 1.64 -25.42 -5.86
CA HIS A 415 2.66 -26.44 -6.14
C HIS A 415 3.93 -25.91 -6.84
N THR A 416 3.84 -24.79 -7.57
CA THR A 416 4.98 -24.15 -8.21
C THR A 416 5.73 -23.16 -7.33
N VAL A 417 5.20 -22.78 -6.16
CA VAL A 417 5.84 -21.82 -5.24
C VAL A 417 5.85 -22.38 -3.82
N VAL A 418 7.02 -22.81 -3.37
CA VAL A 418 7.25 -23.39 -2.04
C VAL A 418 7.58 -22.28 -1.04
N GLY A 419 7.15 -22.45 0.22
CA GLY A 419 7.46 -21.51 1.31
C GLY A 419 6.54 -20.28 1.38
N VAL A 420 5.37 -20.32 0.74
CA VAL A 420 4.35 -19.28 0.88
C VAL A 420 3.83 -19.25 2.32
N ARG A 421 4.01 -18.11 3.00
CA ARG A 421 3.42 -17.89 4.34
C ARG A 421 1.94 -17.54 4.27
N TRP A 422 1.15 -18.17 5.13
CA TRP A 422 -0.27 -17.88 5.36
C TRP A 422 -0.48 -16.97 6.57
N GLY A 423 0.44 -16.96 7.54
CA GLY A 423 0.35 -16.11 8.72
C GLY A 423 -0.63 -16.60 9.79
N ASP A 424 -0.64 -15.89 10.91
CA ASP A 424 -1.31 -16.30 12.15
C ASP A 424 -2.77 -15.83 12.23
N PHE A 425 -3.64 -16.35 11.38
CA PHE A 425 -5.08 -16.03 11.41
C PHE A 425 -5.97 -17.26 11.64
N VAL A 426 -7.21 -17.04 12.09
CA VAL A 426 -8.17 -18.13 12.32
C VAL A 426 -8.49 -18.83 11.00
N GLY A 427 -8.17 -20.13 10.91
CA GLY A 427 -8.38 -20.93 9.71
C GLY A 427 -7.16 -21.02 8.79
N SER A 428 -6.03 -20.43 9.19
CA SER A 428 -4.77 -20.51 8.45
C SER A 428 -4.29 -21.97 8.30
N PRO A 429 -3.82 -22.38 7.10
CA PRO A 429 -3.19 -23.68 6.88
C PRO A 429 -1.91 -23.93 7.72
N GLU A 430 -1.19 -22.87 8.11
CA GLU A 430 0.01 -23.01 8.97
C GLU A 430 -0.30 -23.64 10.34
N HIS A 431 -1.56 -23.60 10.76
CA HIS A 431 -2.03 -24.09 12.05
C HIS A 431 -2.87 -25.37 11.94
N ASP A 432 -2.63 -26.21 10.92
CA ASP A 432 -3.41 -27.43 10.63
C ASP A 432 -3.51 -28.44 11.79
N GLY A 433 -2.68 -28.30 12.84
CA GLY A 433 -2.77 -29.07 14.09
C GLY A 433 -3.61 -28.47 15.23
N PHE A 434 -4.12 -27.23 15.11
CA PHE A 434 -4.79 -26.48 16.20
C PHE A 434 -6.31 -26.32 16.04
N TYR A 435 -6.93 -27.02 15.10
CA TYR A 435 -8.38 -27.23 15.16
C TYR A 435 -8.71 -27.89 16.50
N PHE A 436 -9.77 -27.43 17.18
CA PHE A 436 -10.23 -27.82 18.53
C PHE A 436 -9.93 -26.88 19.71
N SER A 437 -9.61 -25.59 19.52
CA SER A 437 -10.10 -24.65 20.54
C SER A 437 -11.62 -24.57 20.39
N MET A 438 -12.35 -25.17 21.33
CA MET A 438 -13.81 -24.98 21.44
C MET A 438 -14.10 -23.48 21.32
N PRO A 439 -14.94 -23.03 20.36
CA PRO A 439 -15.21 -21.63 20.20
C PRO A 439 -15.83 -21.11 21.50
N SER A 440 -15.42 -19.91 21.91
CA SER A 440 -16.06 -19.26 23.05
C SER A 440 -17.48 -18.90 22.68
N ARG A 441 -18.43 -19.35 23.49
CA ARG A 441 -19.86 -19.18 23.25
C ARG A 441 -20.39 -18.02 24.05
N PHE A 442 -21.10 -17.10 23.38
CA PHE A 442 -21.82 -16.02 24.02
C PHE A 442 -23.30 -16.14 23.68
N PHE A 443 -24.16 -16.08 24.69
CA PHE A 443 -25.61 -16.14 24.54
C PHE A 443 -26.22 -14.76 24.79
N THR A 444 -27.09 -14.29 23.88
CA THR A 444 -27.69 -12.94 23.98
C THR A 444 -29.22 -13.00 24.06
N PRO A 445 -29.81 -13.50 25.16
CA PRO A 445 -31.27 -13.66 25.28
C PRO A 445 -32.01 -12.31 25.35
N ALA A 446 -31.30 -11.23 25.71
CA ALA A 446 -31.89 -9.92 25.95
C ALA A 446 -32.25 -9.12 24.67
N ILE A 447 -31.90 -9.62 23.48
CA ILE A 447 -32.13 -8.92 22.20
C ILE A 447 -32.73 -9.91 21.19
N LYS A 448 -34.05 -9.83 20.96
CA LYS A 448 -34.75 -10.56 19.88
C LYS A 448 -34.44 -10.03 18.46
N CYS A 449 -33.40 -9.22 18.32
CA CYS A 449 -33.06 -8.52 17.08
C CYS A 449 -31.77 -9.08 16.48
N ALA A 450 -31.66 -9.07 15.15
CA ALA A 450 -30.43 -9.42 14.47
C ALA A 450 -29.26 -8.52 14.94
N LEU A 451 -28.15 -9.14 15.35
CA LEU A 451 -26.94 -8.46 15.77
C LEU A 451 -26.00 -8.20 14.58
N HIS A 452 -25.44 -7.01 14.55
CA HIS A 452 -24.33 -6.57 13.73
C HIS A 452 -23.08 -6.47 14.61
N LEU A 453 -22.03 -7.19 14.27
CA LEU A 453 -20.77 -7.20 14.99
C LEU A 453 -19.91 -6.00 14.54
N VAL A 454 -19.37 -5.25 15.49
CA VAL A 454 -18.49 -4.11 15.23
C VAL A 454 -17.28 -4.14 16.16
N HIS A 455 -16.16 -3.65 15.66
CA HIS A 455 -14.92 -3.45 16.39
C HIS A 455 -14.68 -1.94 16.56
N CYS A 456 -14.46 -1.47 17.79
CA CYS A 456 -14.41 -0.03 18.08
C CYS A 456 -12.99 0.54 18.08
N ASP A 457 -11.99 -0.23 18.53
CA ASP A 457 -10.64 0.26 18.75
C ASP A 457 -9.62 -0.83 18.35
N PRO A 458 -8.68 -0.55 17.43
CA PRO A 458 -7.65 -1.49 16.98
C PRO A 458 -6.75 -2.03 18.10
N THR A 459 -6.69 -1.37 19.26
CA THR A 459 -5.88 -1.81 20.42
C THR A 459 -6.64 -2.76 21.36
N THR A 460 -7.99 -2.72 21.34
CA THR A 460 -8.80 -3.61 22.17
C THR A 460 -9.33 -4.76 21.35
N GLU A 461 -8.99 -6.00 21.68
CA GLU A 461 -9.52 -7.18 20.99
C GLU A 461 -10.98 -7.52 21.40
N ILE A 462 -11.77 -6.51 21.77
CA ILE A 462 -13.16 -6.63 22.22
C ILE A 462 -14.11 -6.49 21.02
N CYS A 463 -15.03 -7.44 20.87
CA CYS A 463 -16.09 -7.36 19.87
C CYS A 463 -17.40 -6.85 20.48
N TYR A 464 -18.08 -5.94 19.79
CA TYR A 464 -19.37 -5.39 20.19
C TYR A 464 -20.51 -5.91 19.31
N GLY A 465 -21.59 -6.40 19.91
CA GLY A 465 -22.84 -6.71 19.22
C GLY A 465 -23.81 -5.54 19.30
N LEU A 466 -24.25 -5.03 18.14
CA LEU A 466 -25.16 -3.90 17.97
C LEU A 466 -26.45 -4.33 17.25
N PRO A 467 -27.61 -3.69 17.49
CA PRO A 467 -28.80 -3.92 16.67
C PRO A 467 -28.58 -3.53 15.20
N ARG A 468 -29.19 -4.26 14.25
CA ARG A 468 -29.01 -4.08 12.78
C ARG A 468 -29.25 -2.66 12.22
N SER A 469 -30.02 -1.82 12.91
CA SER A 469 -30.33 -0.43 12.49
C SER A 469 -29.53 0.61 13.26
N THR A 470 -28.35 0.22 13.72
CA THR A 470 -27.42 1.08 14.45
C THR A 470 -26.03 0.98 13.87
N GLU A 471 -25.29 2.09 13.92
CA GLU A 471 -23.89 2.19 13.48
C GLU A 471 -23.06 2.82 14.59
N LEU A 472 -21.81 2.35 14.76
CA LEU A 472 -20.90 2.86 15.77
C LEU A 472 -20.08 4.02 15.21
N ILE A 473 -19.95 5.09 16.00
CA ILE A 473 -19.08 6.21 15.72
C ILE A 473 -17.95 6.18 16.72
N ALA A 474 -16.77 5.79 16.24
CA ALA A 474 -15.52 5.95 16.97
C ALA A 474 -14.87 7.27 16.53
N TYR A 475 -14.91 8.28 17.42
CA TYR A 475 -14.37 9.60 17.13
C TYR A 475 -13.00 9.74 17.79
N TYR A 476 -11.95 9.80 16.98
CA TYR A 476 -10.57 9.92 17.44
C TYR A 476 -10.12 11.37 17.54
N ARG A 477 -9.38 11.71 18.61
CA ARG A 477 -8.76 13.03 18.76
C ARG A 477 -7.39 12.99 18.06
N SER A 478 -7.15 13.97 17.20
CA SER A 478 -5.79 14.28 16.76
C SER A 478 -5.16 15.18 17.81
N ASP A 479 -4.16 14.69 18.56
CA ASP A 479 -3.43 15.53 19.50
C ASP A 479 -2.55 16.50 18.72
N ARG A 480 -2.87 17.79 18.83
CA ARG A 480 -2.16 18.87 18.12
C ARG A 480 -0.76 19.15 18.70
N LYS A 481 -0.41 18.60 19.86
CA LYS A 481 0.83 18.95 20.59
C LYS A 481 2.00 18.00 20.35
N ASP A 482 1.75 16.72 20.04
CA ASP A 482 2.82 15.76 19.74
C ASP A 482 2.42 14.81 18.60
N PRO A 483 2.69 15.17 17.34
CA PRO A 483 2.29 14.37 16.18
C PRO A 483 2.96 13.00 16.12
N LEU A 484 4.10 12.79 16.81
CA LEU A 484 4.83 11.51 16.83
C LEU A 484 4.10 10.41 17.61
N ARG A 485 3.15 10.79 18.48
CA ARG A 485 2.41 9.87 19.32
C ARG A 485 1.17 9.39 18.57
N ARG A 486 1.28 8.19 18.01
CA ARG A 486 0.24 7.54 17.20
C ARG A 486 -0.93 6.97 18.00
N ASP A 487 -1.04 7.33 19.28
CA ASP A 487 -2.23 7.02 20.05
C ASP A 487 -3.28 8.04 19.62
N ASN A 488 -3.97 7.75 18.51
CA ASN A 488 -5.30 8.28 18.25
C ASN A 488 -6.15 7.81 19.43
N GLU A 489 -6.08 8.53 20.55
CA GLU A 489 -6.88 8.21 21.70
C GLU A 489 -8.33 8.38 21.28
N LEU A 490 -9.10 7.30 21.44
CA LEU A 490 -10.53 7.33 21.20
C LEU A 490 -11.12 8.40 22.12
N ALA A 491 -11.53 9.50 21.53
CA ALA A 491 -12.00 10.67 22.27
C ALA A 491 -13.45 10.46 22.73
N LEU A 492 -14.28 9.97 21.81
CA LEU A 492 -15.71 9.79 22.01
C LEU A 492 -16.17 8.53 21.28
N CYS A 493 -17.16 7.85 21.85
CA CYS A 493 -17.88 6.77 21.20
C CYS A 493 -19.37 7.07 21.24
N ALA A 494 -20.03 7.04 20.09
CA ALA A 494 -21.47 7.27 19.96
C ALA A 494 -22.12 6.18 19.09
N ILE A 495 -23.42 5.96 19.24
CA ILE A 495 -24.21 5.14 18.33
C ILE A 495 -25.17 6.04 17.57
N VAL A 496 -25.24 5.83 16.26
CA VAL A 496 -26.32 6.35 15.41
C VAL A 496 -27.38 5.30 15.21
N SER A 497 -28.66 5.69 15.25
CA SER A 497 -29.79 4.83 14.96
C SER A 497 -30.74 5.50 13.96
N TRP A 498 -31.19 4.74 12.97
CA TRP A 498 -32.21 5.14 12.00
C TRP A 498 -33.48 4.31 12.06
N CYS A 499 -33.52 3.32 12.93
CA CYS A 499 -34.74 2.57 13.25
C CYS A 499 -34.70 2.28 14.75
N SER A 500 -35.51 3.02 15.50
CA SER A 500 -35.70 2.77 16.93
C SER A 500 -37.05 2.11 17.11
N PHE A 501 -37.12 1.08 17.95
CA PHE A 501 -38.37 0.40 18.32
C PHE A 501 -39.48 1.35 18.83
N ASN A 502 -39.12 2.57 19.22
CA ASN A 502 -40.03 3.56 19.81
C ASN A 502 -40.26 4.82 18.94
N PHE A 503 -39.63 4.96 17.76
CA PHE A 503 -39.72 6.18 16.94
C PHE A 503 -39.91 5.87 15.44
N PHE A 504 -41.08 6.20 14.88
CA PHE A 504 -41.45 5.98 13.47
C PHE A 504 -41.33 7.24 12.59
N ASP A 505 -40.47 8.20 12.94
CA ASP A 505 -40.49 9.57 12.41
C ASP A 505 -39.40 9.89 11.37
N ASN A 506 -38.78 8.89 10.73
CA ASN A 506 -37.72 9.07 9.71
C ASN A 506 -36.55 9.98 10.15
N ILE A 507 -36.32 10.14 11.45
CA ILE A 507 -35.23 10.97 11.98
C ILE A 507 -34.06 10.09 12.41
N LEU A 508 -32.88 10.40 11.86
CA LEU A 508 -31.60 9.84 12.27
C LEU A 508 -31.21 10.45 13.62
N ARG A 509 -30.92 9.59 14.61
CA ARG A 509 -30.56 10.02 15.96
C ARG A 509 -29.18 9.52 16.35
N ILE A 510 -28.50 10.27 17.21
CA ILE A 510 -27.20 9.91 17.77
C ILE A 510 -27.29 9.90 19.29
N LYS A 511 -26.61 8.95 19.94
CA LYS A 511 -26.48 8.86 21.39
C LYS A 511 -25.02 8.68 21.74
N LEU A 512 -24.46 9.59 22.53
CA LEU A 512 -23.13 9.43 23.09
C LEU A 512 -23.15 8.32 24.15
N ILE A 513 -22.15 7.44 24.09
CA ILE A 513 -22.02 6.30 25.01
C ILE A 513 -20.84 6.52 25.93
N PHE A 514 -19.78 7.13 25.40
CA PHE A 514 -18.57 7.39 26.13
C PHE A 514 -17.92 8.68 25.65
N ALA A 515 -17.39 9.44 26.60
CA ALA A 515 -16.43 10.50 26.37
C ALA A 515 -15.22 10.24 27.25
N GLY A 516 -14.03 10.09 26.64
CA GLY A 516 -12.80 9.78 27.36
C GLY A 516 -12.34 10.91 28.28
N GLN A 517 -11.91 10.53 29.49
CA GLN A 517 -10.99 11.34 30.29
C GLN A 517 -9.53 10.90 29.99
N PRO A 518 -8.57 11.82 29.89
CA PRO A 518 -7.23 11.62 29.32
C PRO A 518 -6.25 10.68 30.07
N HIS A 519 -6.71 9.86 31.04
CA HIS A 519 -5.80 9.15 31.96
C HIS A 519 -6.08 7.66 32.21
N LYS A 520 -7.01 6.99 31.52
CA LYS A 520 -7.24 5.53 31.68
C LYS A 520 -6.74 4.74 30.47
N LYS A 521 -5.64 3.99 30.66
CA LYS A 521 -4.93 3.19 29.64
C LYS A 521 -5.67 1.91 29.16
N HIS A 522 -6.83 1.57 29.72
CA HIS A 522 -7.57 0.37 29.32
C HIS A 522 -9.02 0.70 28.98
N PHE A 523 -9.36 0.51 27.71
CA PHE A 523 -10.69 0.76 27.16
C PHE A 523 -11.63 -0.40 27.49
N GLN A 524 -12.63 -0.12 28.32
CA GLN A 524 -13.81 -0.97 28.48
C GLN A 524 -15.03 -0.08 28.46
N LEU A 525 -15.86 -0.20 27.42
CA LEU A 525 -17.26 0.22 27.47
C LEU A 525 -17.92 -0.53 28.65
N SER A 526 -18.05 0.15 29.78
CA SER A 526 -18.83 -0.28 30.94
C SER A 526 -19.90 0.78 31.18
N PRO A 527 -21.16 0.39 31.42
CA PRO A 527 -22.24 1.35 31.72
C PRO A 527 -22.09 2.03 33.09
N THR A 528 -21.01 1.76 33.85
CA THR A 528 -20.93 2.04 35.29
C THR A 528 -20.01 3.19 35.71
N THR A 529 -19.44 3.97 34.80
CA THR A 529 -18.78 5.23 35.21
C THR A 529 -19.80 6.36 35.27
N THR A 530 -20.19 6.70 36.49
CA THR A 530 -21.21 7.66 36.93
C THR A 530 -21.01 9.13 36.52
N ASP A 531 -20.02 9.46 35.68
CA ASP A 531 -19.64 10.84 35.39
C ASP A 531 -19.98 11.33 33.97
N VAL A 532 -20.61 10.51 33.13
CA VAL A 532 -21.21 10.99 31.87
C VAL A 532 -22.70 11.22 32.14
N PRO A 533 -23.22 12.47 32.10
CA PRO A 533 -24.64 12.70 32.21
C PRO A 533 -25.33 11.84 31.15
N GLN A 534 -26.32 11.06 31.56
CA GLN A 534 -27.10 10.14 30.74
C GLN A 534 -27.64 10.91 29.50
N GLN A 535 -26.87 10.97 28.41
CA GLN A 535 -27.25 11.78 27.27
C GLN A 535 -28.39 11.08 26.55
N CYS A 536 -29.52 11.78 26.47
CA CYS A 536 -30.68 11.39 25.70
C CYS A 536 -30.33 11.31 24.20
N TRP A 537 -31.12 10.56 23.44
CA TRP A 537 -30.99 10.54 21.98
C TRP A 537 -31.14 11.96 21.41
N GLU A 538 -30.12 12.42 20.70
CA GLU A 538 -30.13 13.69 19.98
C GLU A 538 -30.61 13.48 18.54
N ARG A 539 -31.44 14.39 18.02
CA ARG A 539 -31.85 14.39 16.61
C ARG A 539 -30.69 14.93 15.77
N LEU A 540 -30.19 14.13 14.85
CA LEU A 540 -29.04 14.47 13.99
C LEU A 540 -29.50 14.99 12.63
N ILE A 541 -30.35 14.21 11.92
CA ILE A 541 -30.80 14.53 10.57
C ILE A 541 -32.26 14.13 10.40
N ASP A 542 -33.08 15.04 9.86
CA ASP A 542 -34.40 14.72 9.33
C ASP A 542 -34.24 14.22 7.88
N LEU A 543 -34.60 12.96 7.64
CA LEU A 543 -34.45 12.32 6.34
C LEU A 543 -35.62 12.62 5.38
N GLN A 544 -36.65 13.35 5.85
CA GLN A 544 -37.83 13.73 5.08
C GLN A 544 -38.50 12.50 4.44
N SER A 545 -38.73 12.54 3.12
CA SER A 545 -39.33 11.45 2.34
C SER A 545 -38.34 10.33 1.97
N LEU A 546 -37.05 10.51 2.23
CA LEU A 546 -36.02 9.56 1.83
C LEU A 546 -35.93 8.39 2.81
N LYS A 547 -36.19 7.17 2.32
CA LYS A 547 -36.10 5.95 3.12
C LYS A 547 -34.67 5.43 3.15
N LEU A 548 -34.04 5.47 4.32
CA LEU A 548 -32.67 5.02 4.57
C LEU A 548 -32.57 3.48 4.58
N CYS A 549 -31.54 2.94 3.95
CA CYS A 549 -31.26 1.49 3.85
C CYS A 549 -30.00 1.08 4.58
N ARG A 550 -28.92 1.85 4.40
CA ARG A 550 -27.58 1.55 4.91
C ARG A 550 -26.92 2.81 5.43
N VAL A 551 -26.09 2.63 6.44
CA VAL A 551 -25.23 3.67 7.01
C VAL A 551 -23.83 3.09 7.10
N ALA A 552 -22.83 3.92 6.83
CA ALA A 552 -21.43 3.61 7.09
C ALA A 552 -20.74 4.88 7.61
N TYR A 553 -19.74 4.74 8.47
CA TYR A 553 -19.01 5.86 9.06
C TYR A 553 -17.51 5.74 8.76
N SER A 554 -16.92 6.83 8.29
CA SER A 554 -15.47 6.99 8.13
C SER A 554 -14.90 7.72 9.33
N SER A 555 -14.03 7.05 10.08
CA SER A 555 -13.36 7.63 11.25
C SER A 555 -12.27 8.62 10.82
N ALA A 556 -11.55 8.32 9.73
CA ALA A 556 -10.51 9.17 9.18
C ALA A 556 -11.07 10.47 8.58
N ALA A 557 -12.11 10.38 7.75
CA ALA A 557 -12.74 11.55 7.13
C ALA A 557 -13.81 12.22 8.01
N LYS A 558 -14.09 11.64 9.20
CA LYS A 558 -15.17 12.07 10.12
C LYS A 558 -16.50 12.26 9.38
N SER A 559 -16.80 11.34 8.47
CA SER A 559 -17.90 11.47 7.52
C SER A 559 -18.88 10.31 7.64
N LEU A 560 -20.17 10.63 7.66
CA LEU A 560 -21.28 9.69 7.76
C LEU A 560 -21.96 9.54 6.40
N LEU A 561 -21.99 8.31 5.88
CA LEU A 561 -22.59 7.97 4.60
C LEU A 561 -23.96 7.34 4.80
N LEU A 562 -24.96 7.85 4.08
CA LEU A 562 -26.35 7.41 4.14
C LEU A 562 -26.80 6.93 2.76
N GLY A 563 -27.09 5.64 2.62
CA GLY A 563 -27.57 5.02 1.38
C GLY A 563 -29.08 4.79 1.39
N PHE A 564 -29.79 5.29 0.39
CA PHE A 564 -31.26 5.34 0.36
C PHE A 564 -31.91 4.33 -0.61
N LYS A 565 -33.22 4.11 -0.45
CA LYS A 565 -34.01 3.22 -1.34
C LYS A 565 -34.06 3.68 -2.80
N CYS A 566 -33.87 4.97 -3.06
CA CYS A 566 -33.86 5.54 -4.41
C CYS A 566 -32.49 5.44 -5.11
N GLY A 567 -31.48 4.81 -4.50
CA GLY A 567 -30.12 4.73 -5.04
C GLY A 567 -29.24 5.96 -4.76
N LEU A 568 -29.79 6.98 -4.09
CA LEU A 568 -29.02 8.12 -3.62
C LEU A 568 -28.10 7.69 -2.46
N ILE A 569 -26.88 8.24 -2.44
CA ILE A 569 -26.01 8.21 -1.26
C ILE A 569 -25.72 9.66 -0.86
N ARG A 570 -25.84 10.01 0.42
CA ARG A 570 -25.45 11.33 0.95
C ARG A 570 -24.30 11.19 1.92
N VAL A 571 -23.32 12.09 1.79
CA VAL A 571 -22.16 12.15 2.68
C VAL A 571 -22.27 13.39 3.56
N TYR A 572 -22.27 13.17 4.87
CA TYR A 572 -22.35 14.23 5.88
C TYR A 572 -21.05 14.32 6.66
N SER A 573 -20.52 15.53 6.84
CA SER A 573 -19.42 15.80 7.76
C SER A 573 -19.96 15.84 9.18
N LEU A 574 -19.31 15.12 10.10
CA LEU A 574 -19.71 15.03 11.49
C LEU A 574 -18.61 15.57 12.41
N HIS A 575 -18.95 16.59 13.18
CA HIS A 575 -18.06 17.20 14.17
C HIS A 575 -18.74 17.26 15.53
N TYR A 576 -17.94 17.14 16.59
CA TYR A 576 -18.41 17.29 17.96
C TYR A 576 -17.70 18.48 18.59
N ASP A 577 -18.47 19.47 19.04
CA ASP A 577 -17.93 20.66 19.69
C ASP A 577 -17.54 20.30 21.14
N GLN A 578 -16.24 20.37 21.43
CA GLN A 578 -15.72 20.35 22.78
C GLN A 578 -15.62 21.79 23.24
N ALA A 579 -16.37 22.18 24.29
CA ALA A 579 -16.33 23.52 24.84
C ALA A 579 -14.89 23.94 25.16
N ASP A 580 -14.48 25.11 24.68
CA ASP A 580 -13.32 25.81 25.23
C ASP A 580 -13.69 26.26 26.66
N ASP A 581 -12.74 26.19 27.60
CA ASP A 581 -12.87 26.51 29.04
C ASP A 581 -13.39 27.94 29.35
N LYS A 582 -13.79 28.73 28.36
CA LYS A 582 -14.19 30.14 28.50
C LYS A 582 -15.68 30.43 28.26
N ASP A 583 -16.45 29.51 27.68
CA ASP A 583 -17.89 29.71 27.44
C ASP A 583 -18.72 28.56 28.04
N GLU A 584 -19.09 28.72 29.32
CA GLU A 584 -19.95 27.80 30.09
C GLU A 584 -21.36 27.60 29.49
N LEU A 585 -21.76 28.36 28.47
CA LEU A 585 -23.08 28.29 27.84
C LEU A 585 -23.12 27.50 26.51
N SER A 586 -21.98 27.02 26.00
CA SER A 586 -21.94 26.20 24.78
C SER A 586 -22.32 24.75 25.07
N ARG A 587 -23.58 24.38 24.77
CA ARG A 587 -24.03 22.98 24.89
C ARG A 587 -23.21 22.10 23.95
N LYS A 588 -22.41 21.18 24.51
CA LYS A 588 -21.74 20.09 23.78
C LYS A 588 -22.75 19.40 22.85
N LYS A 589 -22.55 19.50 21.53
CA LYS A 589 -23.50 19.00 20.54
C LYS A 589 -22.78 18.48 19.29
N TRP A 590 -23.42 17.52 18.62
CA TRP A 590 -23.02 17.08 17.30
C TRP A 590 -23.45 18.08 16.21
N HIS A 591 -22.49 18.51 15.41
CA HIS A 591 -22.69 19.29 14.21
C HIS A 591 -22.58 18.38 12.99
N CYS A 592 -23.66 18.36 12.19
CA CYS A 592 -23.76 17.54 11.00
C CYS A 592 -24.05 18.43 9.78
N ARG A 593 -23.18 18.38 8.77
CA ARG A 593 -23.31 19.20 7.55
C ARG A 593 -23.25 18.32 6.31
N LEU A 594 -24.23 18.45 5.42
CA LEU A 594 -24.20 17.77 4.12
C LEU A 594 -22.99 18.26 3.33
N ARG A 595 -22.14 17.32 2.90
CA ARG A 595 -20.94 17.61 2.11
C ARG A 595 -21.17 17.36 0.63
N SER A 596 -21.75 16.23 0.29
CA SER A 596 -21.96 15.82 -1.09
C SER A 596 -23.11 14.80 -1.20
N SER A 597 -23.58 14.62 -2.43
CA SER A 597 -24.56 13.59 -2.79
C SER A 597 -24.00 12.81 -3.98
N LEU A 598 -23.97 11.49 -3.88
CA LEU A 598 -23.42 10.59 -4.89
C LEU A 598 -24.56 9.97 -5.70
N TYR A 599 -24.43 10.02 -7.03
CA TYR A 599 -25.45 9.60 -7.98
C TYR A 599 -24.86 8.59 -8.97
N ALA A 600 -25.15 7.30 -8.79
CA ALA A 600 -24.81 6.25 -9.76
C ALA A 600 -25.75 5.05 -9.73
N HIS A 601 -26.45 4.83 -8.61
CA HIS A 601 -27.41 3.73 -8.50
C HIS A 601 -28.81 4.17 -8.89
N SER A 602 -29.54 3.28 -9.55
CA SER A 602 -30.96 3.44 -9.89
C SER A 602 -31.90 2.70 -8.94
N CYS A 603 -31.34 1.85 -8.07
CA CYS A 603 -32.08 1.00 -7.15
C CYS A 603 -31.57 1.16 -5.72
N ALA A 604 -32.31 0.59 -4.75
CA ALA A 604 -31.97 0.67 -3.34
C ALA A 604 -30.54 0.20 -3.06
N ILE A 605 -29.83 0.95 -2.21
CA ILE A 605 -28.48 0.59 -1.78
C ILE A 605 -28.53 -0.65 -0.87
N SER A 606 -27.82 -1.71 -1.27
CA SER A 606 -27.78 -3.01 -0.60
C SER A 606 -26.59 -3.13 0.37
N SER A 607 -25.43 -2.56 0.04
CA SER A 607 -24.25 -2.47 0.91
C SER A 607 -23.50 -1.15 0.74
N LEU A 608 -22.85 -0.72 1.82
CA LEU A 608 -21.89 0.38 1.87
C LEU A 608 -20.68 -0.08 2.67
N SER A 609 -19.49 0.00 2.09
CA SER A 609 -18.23 -0.34 2.75
C SER A 609 -17.22 0.78 2.48
N ILE A 610 -16.38 1.07 3.47
CA ILE A 610 -15.42 2.18 3.43
C ILE A 610 -14.06 1.65 3.84
N SER A 611 -13.02 2.04 3.12
CA SER A 611 -11.64 1.84 3.53
C SER A 611 -11.04 3.19 3.93
N ASP A 612 -10.95 3.43 5.24
CA ASP A 612 -10.42 4.68 5.80
C ASP A 612 -8.95 4.91 5.45
N ARG A 613 -8.17 3.83 5.32
CA ARG A 613 -6.74 3.88 5.00
C ARG A 613 -6.48 4.33 3.56
N PHE A 614 -7.32 3.92 2.63
CA PHE A 614 -7.17 4.22 1.20
C PHE A 614 -8.15 5.28 0.71
N HIS A 615 -9.02 5.78 1.59
CA HIS A 615 -10.05 6.77 1.27
C HIS A 615 -10.93 6.34 0.10
N VAL A 616 -11.43 5.11 0.15
CA VAL A 616 -12.30 4.53 -0.90
C VAL A 616 -13.65 4.15 -0.31
N ILE A 617 -14.71 4.43 -1.06
CA ILE A 617 -16.07 3.99 -0.75
C ILE A 617 -16.49 2.96 -1.81
N LEU A 618 -17.06 1.86 -1.37
CA LEU A 618 -17.74 0.90 -2.23
C LEU A 618 -19.22 0.91 -1.90
N SER A 619 -20.04 1.08 -2.92
CA SER A 619 -21.49 0.96 -2.80
C SER A 619 -22.03 -0.07 -3.78
N THR A 620 -23.01 -0.82 -3.30
CA THR A 620 -23.75 -1.78 -4.11
C THR A 620 -25.23 -1.52 -4.01
N SER A 621 -25.94 -1.82 -5.09
CA SER A 621 -27.41 -1.73 -5.14
C SER A 621 -28.04 -3.09 -5.46
N VAL A 622 -29.35 -3.18 -5.24
CA VAL A 622 -30.14 -4.40 -5.47
C VAL A 622 -30.09 -4.88 -6.93
N ASP A 623 -29.93 -3.97 -7.90
CA ASP A 623 -29.75 -4.30 -9.33
C ASP A 623 -28.31 -4.69 -9.70
N ALA A 624 -27.54 -5.21 -8.72
CA ALA A 624 -26.17 -5.69 -8.91
C ALA A 624 -25.17 -4.63 -9.41
N LYS A 625 -25.48 -3.33 -9.34
CA LYS A 625 -24.51 -2.28 -9.68
C LYS A 625 -23.55 -2.07 -8.52
N ILE A 626 -22.26 -2.10 -8.83
CA ILE A 626 -21.16 -1.90 -7.88
C ILE A 626 -20.37 -0.69 -8.33
N CYS A 627 -20.31 0.33 -7.47
CA CYS A 627 -19.64 1.59 -7.75
C CYS A 627 -18.55 1.83 -6.71
N LEU A 628 -17.37 2.23 -7.22
CA LEU A 628 -16.23 2.68 -6.45
C LEU A 628 -16.16 4.21 -6.49
N TRP A 629 -15.90 4.82 -5.34
CA TRP A 629 -15.83 6.26 -5.20
C TRP A 629 -14.59 6.67 -4.41
N ASP A 630 -14.04 7.83 -4.76
CA ASP A 630 -13.03 8.51 -3.96
C ASP A 630 -13.71 9.17 -2.74
N ALA A 631 -13.31 8.77 -1.53
CA ALA A 631 -13.87 9.30 -0.29
C ALA A 631 -13.36 10.71 0.07
N ASN A 632 -12.25 11.15 -0.51
CA ASN A 632 -11.72 12.49 -0.33
C ASN A 632 -12.45 13.49 -1.23
N LYS A 633 -12.55 13.17 -2.53
CA LYS A 633 -13.17 14.05 -3.54
C LYS A 633 -14.68 13.85 -3.67
N HIS A 634 -15.22 12.73 -3.20
CA HIS A 634 -16.61 12.30 -3.40
C HIS A 634 -16.99 12.13 -4.88
N ASN A 635 -16.03 11.67 -5.68
CA ASN A 635 -16.20 11.46 -7.11
C ASN A 635 -16.38 9.98 -7.43
N PHE A 636 -17.11 9.72 -8.51
CA PHE A 636 -17.24 8.39 -9.08
C PHE A 636 -15.94 8.01 -9.79
N GLU A 637 -15.35 6.88 -9.41
CA GLU A 637 -14.09 6.40 -9.98
C GLU A 637 -14.35 5.34 -11.04
N ARG A 638 -15.05 4.27 -10.65
CA ARG A 638 -15.26 3.12 -11.51
C ARG A 638 -16.53 2.38 -11.14
N ARG A 639 -17.16 1.76 -12.15
CA ARG A 639 -18.17 0.73 -11.96
C ARG A 639 -17.57 -0.63 -12.32
N PHE A 640 -17.73 -1.60 -11.45
CA PHE A 640 -17.36 -2.98 -11.76
C PHE A 640 -18.43 -3.61 -12.66
N ARG A 641 -17.98 -4.37 -13.65
CA ARG A 641 -18.87 -5.17 -14.48
C ARG A 641 -19.08 -6.52 -13.77
N PRO A 642 -20.33 -6.99 -13.59
CA PRO A 642 -20.56 -8.35 -13.15
C PRO A 642 -19.93 -9.34 -14.15
N PRO A 643 -19.55 -10.55 -13.72
CA PRO A 643 -19.14 -11.59 -14.64
C PRO A 643 -20.27 -11.91 -15.64
N PRO A 644 -19.94 -12.50 -16.81
CA PRO A 644 -20.96 -12.93 -17.76
C PRO A 644 -21.90 -13.94 -17.10
N PRO A 645 -23.23 -13.86 -17.35
CA PRO A 645 -24.22 -14.66 -16.65
C PRO A 645 -23.96 -16.16 -16.85
N VAL A 646 -23.92 -16.91 -15.76
CA VAL A 646 -23.87 -18.38 -15.81
C VAL A 646 -25.22 -18.91 -16.29
N PHE A 647 -25.22 -19.68 -17.37
CA PHE A 647 -26.42 -20.32 -17.92
C PHE A 647 -26.66 -21.68 -17.25
N SER A 648 -27.86 -21.90 -16.71
CA SER A 648 -28.37 -23.25 -16.43
C SER A 648 -29.44 -23.61 -17.46
N GLY A 649 -29.07 -24.36 -18.51
CA GLY A 649 -29.96 -24.63 -19.64
C GLY A 649 -30.15 -23.39 -20.53
N SER A 650 -31.38 -23.11 -20.96
CA SER A 650 -31.70 -22.05 -21.95
C SER A 650 -32.05 -20.68 -21.34
N MET A 651 -31.96 -20.52 -20.02
CA MET A 651 -32.29 -19.26 -19.33
C MET A 651 -31.03 -18.70 -18.64
N PRO A 652 -30.70 -17.41 -18.83
CA PRO A 652 -29.67 -16.75 -18.04
C PRO A 652 -30.16 -16.66 -16.59
N ILE A 653 -29.32 -17.07 -15.63
CA ILE A 653 -29.58 -16.80 -14.22
C ILE A 653 -29.35 -15.29 -14.01
N GLU A 654 -30.35 -14.55 -13.54
CA GLU A 654 -30.16 -13.15 -13.14
C GLU A 654 -29.22 -13.12 -11.93
N GLU A 655 -27.95 -12.79 -12.17
CA GLU A 655 -26.94 -12.68 -11.11
C GLU A 655 -27.20 -11.41 -10.29
N THR A 656 -27.60 -11.59 -9.03
CA THR A 656 -27.65 -10.51 -8.06
C THR A 656 -26.37 -10.49 -7.23
N VAL A 657 -25.83 -9.29 -6.99
CA VAL A 657 -24.73 -9.11 -6.03
C VAL A 657 -25.31 -9.28 -4.64
N THR A 658 -24.84 -10.30 -3.92
CA THR A 658 -25.35 -10.62 -2.58
C THR A 658 -24.52 -9.98 -1.50
N LEU A 659 -23.19 -9.96 -1.67
CA LEU A 659 -22.24 -9.47 -0.67
C LEU A 659 -21.12 -8.66 -1.32
N SER A 660 -20.69 -7.60 -0.63
CA SER A 660 -19.55 -6.80 -1.05
C SER A 660 -18.85 -6.16 0.16
N CYS A 661 -17.52 -6.20 0.19
CA CYS A 661 -16.70 -5.49 1.17
C CYS A 661 -15.39 -4.99 0.57
N VAL A 662 -14.80 -3.98 1.21
CA VAL A 662 -13.47 -3.46 0.89
C VAL A 662 -12.53 -3.78 2.04
N SER A 663 -11.33 -4.25 1.71
CA SER A 663 -10.26 -4.44 2.67
C SER A 663 -9.78 -3.11 3.25
N SER A 664 -9.61 -3.08 4.57
CA SER A 664 -9.03 -1.95 5.29
C SER A 664 -7.51 -1.85 5.10
N THR A 665 -6.84 -2.93 4.70
CA THR A 665 -5.36 -2.99 4.66
C THR A 665 -4.77 -2.91 3.28
N ASN A 666 -5.47 -3.41 2.25
CA ASN A 666 -4.95 -3.49 0.88
C ASN A 666 -5.91 -2.87 -0.16
N ALA A 667 -7.06 -2.32 0.25
CA ALA A 667 -8.14 -1.84 -0.64
C ALA A 667 -8.73 -2.88 -1.60
N ASP A 668 -8.37 -4.15 -1.47
CA ASP A 668 -8.97 -5.26 -2.20
C ASP A 668 -10.50 -5.24 -2.04
N VAL A 669 -11.20 -5.42 -3.15
CA VAL A 669 -12.67 -5.45 -3.19
C VAL A 669 -13.11 -6.90 -3.39
N ALA A 670 -13.84 -7.43 -2.41
CA ALA A 670 -14.46 -8.75 -2.54
C ALA A 670 -15.95 -8.59 -2.86
N VAL A 671 -16.41 -9.32 -3.88
CA VAL A 671 -17.80 -9.33 -4.34
C VAL A 671 -18.25 -10.77 -4.53
N VAL A 672 -19.44 -11.09 -4.05
CA VAL A 672 -20.07 -12.41 -4.24
C VAL A 672 -21.31 -12.24 -5.11
N PHE A 673 -21.33 -12.96 -6.24
CA PHE A 673 -22.48 -13.07 -7.14
C PHE A 673 -23.22 -14.38 -6.86
N GLN A 674 -24.55 -14.36 -6.92
CA GLN A 674 -25.36 -15.53 -6.61
C GLN A 674 -25.38 -16.53 -7.77
N SER A 675 -24.69 -17.66 -7.59
CA SER A 675 -25.03 -18.93 -8.25
C SER A 675 -24.86 -20.07 -7.22
N GLY A 676 -25.97 -20.49 -6.60
CA GLY A 676 -26.02 -21.65 -5.69
C GLY A 676 -25.50 -21.47 -4.25
N LEU A 677 -24.56 -20.57 -3.98
CA LEU A 677 -24.11 -20.25 -2.61
C LEU A 677 -24.99 -19.18 -2.00
N VAL A 678 -25.88 -19.55 -1.07
CA VAL A 678 -26.61 -18.56 -0.26
C VAL A 678 -25.71 -18.10 0.89
N GLY A 679 -24.71 -17.30 0.53
CA GLY A 679 -23.85 -16.59 1.47
C GLY A 679 -24.60 -15.43 2.11
N SER A 680 -24.56 -15.36 3.43
CA SER A 680 -25.25 -14.33 4.20
C SER A 680 -24.33 -13.18 4.59
N ARG A 681 -23.03 -13.42 4.85
CA ARG A 681 -22.08 -12.38 5.28
C ARG A 681 -20.67 -12.62 4.77
N ILE A 682 -19.90 -11.55 4.64
CA ILE A 682 -18.51 -11.55 4.17
C ILE A 682 -17.63 -10.81 5.18
N ALA A 683 -16.43 -11.33 5.41
CA ALA A 683 -15.36 -10.66 6.15
C ALA A 683 -14.02 -10.96 5.45
N MET A 684 -13.04 -10.08 5.64
CA MET A 684 -11.70 -10.24 5.06
C MET A 684 -10.68 -10.25 6.18
N THR A 685 -9.62 -11.04 6.02
CA THR A 685 -8.44 -10.88 6.87
C THR A 685 -7.78 -9.53 6.59
N ASP A 686 -7.11 -9.00 7.60
CA ASP A 686 -6.54 -7.65 7.64
C ASP A 686 -5.01 -7.69 7.82
N LEU A 687 -4.35 -8.70 7.24
CA LEU A 687 -2.90 -8.76 7.23
C LEU A 687 -2.35 -7.78 6.18
N ALA A 688 -1.19 -7.20 6.46
CA ALA A 688 -0.53 -6.28 5.55
C ALA A 688 -0.13 -7.01 4.26
N GLU A 689 -0.32 -6.37 3.10
CA GLU A 689 0.03 -6.98 1.82
C GLU A 689 1.49 -7.43 1.75
N GLY A 690 1.69 -8.67 1.30
CA GLY A 690 2.99 -9.32 1.19
C GLY A 690 3.47 -10.01 2.46
N THR A 691 2.90 -9.79 3.63
CA THR A 691 3.38 -10.53 4.83
C THR A 691 2.85 -11.97 4.84
N ALA A 692 1.64 -12.16 4.32
CA ALA A 692 0.87 -13.40 4.34
C ALA A 692 -0.19 -13.43 3.23
N VAL A 693 -0.70 -14.62 2.91
CA VAL A 693 -1.86 -14.80 2.02
C VAL A 693 -3.15 -14.44 2.76
N ASN A 694 -3.75 -13.31 2.38
CA ASN A 694 -5.05 -12.91 2.91
C ASN A 694 -6.18 -13.81 2.39
N CYS A 695 -7.24 -13.94 3.20
CA CYS A 695 -8.42 -14.75 2.90
C CYS A 695 -9.73 -13.98 3.05
N VAL A 696 -10.69 -14.30 2.19
CA VAL A 696 -12.10 -13.91 2.31
C VAL A 696 -12.84 -15.01 3.07
N ALA A 697 -13.55 -14.64 4.12
CA ALA A 697 -14.46 -15.52 4.84
C ALA A 697 -15.90 -15.24 4.43
N ILE A 698 -16.62 -16.27 4.00
CA ILE A 698 -18.03 -16.20 3.62
C ILE A 698 -18.84 -17.06 4.60
N GLY A 699 -19.73 -16.42 5.36
CA GLY A 699 -20.69 -17.10 6.21
C GLY A 699 -21.91 -17.55 5.40
N LEU A 700 -22.19 -18.85 5.40
CA LEU A 700 -23.29 -19.48 4.67
C LEU A 700 -24.56 -19.63 5.54
N GLN A 701 -25.72 -19.76 4.89
CA GLN A 701 -26.99 -20.08 5.57
C GLN A 701 -26.97 -21.40 6.34
N SER A 702 -26.08 -22.33 5.98
CA SER A 702 -25.90 -23.61 6.68
C SER A 702 -25.19 -23.47 8.03
N GLY A 703 -24.69 -22.29 8.40
CA GLY A 703 -23.85 -22.10 9.58
C GLY A 703 -22.36 -22.39 9.35
N VAL A 704 -21.98 -22.75 8.12
CA VAL A 704 -20.59 -22.97 7.71
C VAL A 704 -19.94 -21.65 7.30
N ILE A 705 -18.69 -21.43 7.71
CA ILE A 705 -17.85 -20.32 7.25
C ILE A 705 -16.84 -20.89 6.25
N ARG A 706 -16.92 -20.45 5.00
CA ARG A 706 -15.97 -20.84 3.94
C ARG A 706 -14.85 -19.82 3.83
N LEU A 707 -13.61 -20.28 3.89
CA LEU A 707 -12.42 -19.47 3.65
C LEU A 707 -11.92 -19.66 2.22
N ILE A 708 -11.67 -18.55 1.53
CA ILE A 708 -11.20 -18.48 0.15
C ILE A 708 -9.96 -17.59 0.13
N GLU A 709 -8.86 -18.04 -0.47
CA GLU A 709 -7.64 -17.23 -0.55
C GLU A 709 -7.74 -16.18 -1.67
N MET A 710 -7.13 -15.01 -1.46
CA MET A 710 -7.32 -13.83 -2.33
C MET A 710 -6.40 -13.79 -3.57
N TRP A 711 -5.43 -14.69 -3.67
CA TRP A 711 -4.45 -14.69 -4.75
C TRP A 711 -5.00 -15.41 -5.98
N THR A 712 -5.55 -16.62 -5.80
CA THR A 712 -6.11 -17.45 -6.88
C THR A 712 -7.63 -17.71 -6.74
N MET A 713 -8.28 -17.17 -5.70
CA MET A 713 -9.71 -17.33 -5.41
C MET A 713 -10.16 -18.79 -5.22
N THR A 714 -9.27 -19.63 -4.69
CA THR A 714 -9.54 -21.03 -4.38
C THR A 714 -10.03 -21.23 -2.94
N VAL A 715 -10.85 -22.25 -2.72
CA VAL A 715 -11.35 -22.59 -1.39
C VAL A 715 -10.21 -23.19 -0.57
N VAL A 716 -9.89 -22.57 0.55
CA VAL A 716 -8.88 -23.05 1.49
C VAL A 716 -9.48 -24.11 2.40
N ARG A 717 -10.59 -23.76 3.09
CA ARG A 717 -11.28 -24.67 4.01
C ARG A 717 -12.67 -24.19 4.39
N ASP A 718 -13.46 -25.10 4.96
CA ASP A 718 -14.71 -24.81 5.63
C ASP A 718 -14.54 -24.94 7.16
N ILE A 719 -14.96 -23.92 7.90
CA ILE A 719 -15.06 -23.90 9.36
C ILE A 719 -16.52 -24.12 9.72
N SER A 720 -16.81 -25.17 10.45
CA SER A 720 -18.16 -25.49 10.92
C SER A 720 -18.13 -25.93 12.38
N PHE A 721 -19.29 -25.85 13.02
CA PHE A 721 -19.47 -26.35 14.38
C PHE A 721 -20.79 -27.10 14.46
N GLU A 722 -20.73 -28.43 14.65
CA GLU A 722 -21.84 -29.37 14.41
C GLU A 722 -23.15 -29.00 15.10
N SER A 723 -23.10 -28.36 16.29
CA SER A 723 -24.31 -27.99 17.04
C SER A 723 -25.02 -26.72 16.53
N PHE A 724 -24.49 -26.03 15.51
CA PHE A 724 -24.96 -24.70 15.06
C PHE A 724 -25.15 -24.67 13.54
N GLN A 725 -26.28 -25.20 13.08
CA GLN A 725 -26.68 -25.20 11.67
C GLN A 725 -27.74 -24.13 11.40
N THR A 726 -27.43 -22.87 11.70
CA THR A 726 -28.34 -21.75 11.47
C THR A 726 -27.65 -20.64 10.71
N ASP A 727 -28.43 -19.75 10.10
CA ASP A 727 -27.91 -18.69 9.25
C ASP A 727 -26.95 -17.74 9.99
N ILE A 728 -25.82 -17.43 9.36
CA ILE A 728 -24.82 -16.48 9.87
C ILE A 728 -25.26 -15.06 9.48
N ILE A 729 -25.61 -14.26 10.49
CA ILE A 729 -26.17 -12.91 10.31
C ILE A 729 -25.13 -11.79 10.45
N SER A 730 -23.94 -12.06 10.98
CA SER A 730 -22.80 -11.13 11.00
C SER A 730 -21.50 -11.91 11.17
N LEU A 731 -20.43 -11.46 10.51
CA LEU A 731 -19.10 -12.07 10.53
C LEU A 731 -18.06 -10.95 10.63
N LEU A 732 -17.05 -11.12 11.48
CA LEU A 732 -16.04 -10.10 11.72
C LEU A 732 -14.71 -10.72 12.17
N PHE A 733 -13.62 -10.38 11.50
CA PHE A 733 -12.26 -10.56 12.01
C PHE A 733 -11.89 -9.38 12.92
N THR A 734 -11.20 -9.65 14.02
CA THR A 734 -10.55 -8.59 14.81
C THR A 734 -9.23 -8.17 14.17
N ASN A 735 -8.64 -7.07 14.67
CA ASN A 735 -7.34 -6.60 14.21
C ASN A 735 -6.27 -7.71 14.21
N GLY A 736 -5.55 -7.86 13.10
CA GLY A 736 -4.56 -8.91 12.88
C GLY A 736 -5.14 -10.31 12.64
N SER A 737 -6.46 -10.43 12.49
CA SER A 737 -7.19 -11.65 12.10
C SER A 737 -7.01 -12.87 13.02
N ARG A 738 -6.48 -12.66 14.23
CA ARG A 738 -6.25 -13.71 15.24
C ARG A 738 -7.53 -14.20 15.92
N ARG A 739 -8.62 -13.44 15.83
CA ARG A 739 -9.96 -13.85 16.27
C ARG A 739 -10.99 -13.65 15.18
N LEU A 740 -11.94 -14.59 15.09
CA LEU A 740 -13.07 -14.55 14.17
C LEU A 740 -14.36 -14.68 14.99
N TYR A 741 -15.25 -13.70 14.86
CA TYR A 741 -16.57 -13.72 15.49
C TYR A 741 -17.65 -13.96 14.45
N ALA A 742 -18.57 -14.88 14.73
CA ALA A 742 -19.77 -15.11 13.94
C ALA A 742 -21.03 -15.03 14.81
N ALA A 743 -21.99 -14.21 14.39
CA ALA A 743 -23.30 -14.12 15.01
C ALA A 743 -24.31 -14.92 14.18
N PHE A 744 -25.11 -15.74 14.86
CA PHE A 744 -26.09 -16.64 14.28
C PHE A 744 -27.52 -16.13 14.49
N ALA A 745 -28.43 -16.52 13.60
CA ALA A 745 -29.84 -16.12 13.66
C ALA A 745 -30.55 -16.55 14.96
N ASN A 746 -30.03 -17.58 15.65
CA ASN A 746 -30.53 -18.08 16.92
C ASN A 746 -30.03 -17.29 18.16
N SER A 747 -29.55 -16.06 17.98
CA SER A 747 -29.06 -15.18 19.06
C SER A 747 -27.84 -15.73 19.83
N GLN A 748 -27.00 -16.51 19.15
CA GLN A 748 -25.71 -16.96 19.67
C GLN A 748 -24.56 -16.33 18.88
N VAL A 749 -23.45 -16.08 19.58
CA VAL A 749 -22.21 -15.59 18.98
C VAL A 749 -21.08 -16.57 19.34
N LEU A 750 -20.35 -17.00 18.32
CA LEU A 750 -19.17 -17.85 18.46
C LEU A 750 -17.91 -17.04 18.16
N CYS A 751 -16.86 -17.29 18.92
CA CYS A 751 -15.53 -16.74 18.70
C CYS A 751 -14.49 -17.85 18.60
N TRP A 752 -13.77 -17.88 17.48
CA TRP A 752 -12.57 -18.70 17.30
C TRP A 752 -11.34 -17.83 17.50
N GLN A 753 -10.28 -18.39 18.10
CA GLN A 753 -9.04 -17.66 18.42
C GLN A 753 -7.82 -18.54 18.16
N VAL A 754 -6.80 -17.96 17.52
CA VAL A 754 -5.49 -18.61 17.37
C VAL A 754 -4.77 -18.63 18.73
N PRO A 755 -4.27 -19.78 19.21
CA PRO A 755 -3.49 -19.86 20.45
C PRO A 755 -2.29 -18.91 20.42
N SER A 756 -1.96 -18.28 21.55
CA SER A 756 -0.73 -17.49 21.66
C SER A 756 0.48 -18.40 21.87
N ILE A 757 1.48 -18.28 20.98
CA ILE A 757 2.71 -19.10 20.93
C ILE A 757 3.55 -18.99 22.22
N THR A 758 3.35 -17.94 23.02
CA THR A 758 4.05 -17.74 24.31
C THR A 758 3.78 -18.79 25.39
N ALA A 759 2.84 -19.73 25.17
CA ALA A 759 2.49 -20.76 26.14
C ALA A 759 3.21 -22.11 25.95
N VAL A 760 3.97 -22.32 24.87
CA VAL A 760 4.49 -23.66 24.52
C VAL A 760 5.95 -23.88 24.94
N GLU A 761 6.75 -22.81 25.13
CA GLU A 761 8.20 -22.97 25.38
C GLU A 761 8.63 -22.91 26.86
N SER A 762 7.77 -22.51 27.78
CA SER A 762 8.09 -22.51 29.22
C SER A 762 7.39 -23.66 29.93
N GLY A 763 8.09 -24.79 30.07
CA GLY A 763 7.70 -25.91 30.95
C GLY A 763 7.69 -25.58 32.44
N GLY A 764 7.38 -24.33 32.81
CA GLY A 764 7.21 -23.87 34.17
C GLY A 764 5.79 -23.35 34.36
N THR A 765 5.23 -23.58 35.53
CA THR A 765 3.96 -23.03 36.01
C THR A 765 4.01 -21.49 36.06
N ALA A 766 3.97 -20.84 34.90
CA ALA A 766 3.65 -19.45 34.77
C ALA A 766 2.13 -19.38 34.62
N THR A 767 1.48 -18.66 35.53
CA THR A 767 0.07 -18.26 35.41
C THR A 767 -0.07 -17.42 34.15
N ALA A 768 -0.33 -18.08 33.03
CA ALA A 768 -0.66 -17.44 31.76
C ALA A 768 -1.92 -16.61 31.98
N GLY A 769 -1.80 -15.29 31.84
CA GLY A 769 -2.95 -14.44 31.58
C GLY A 769 -3.55 -14.88 30.26
N LYS A 770 -4.46 -15.86 30.28
CA LYS A 770 -5.32 -16.17 29.13
C LYS A 770 -6.12 -14.90 28.87
N GLU A 771 -5.74 -14.11 27.87
CA GLU A 771 -6.63 -13.10 27.32
C GLU A 771 -7.82 -13.85 26.70
N GLN A 772 -8.86 -14.04 27.51
CA GLN A 772 -10.10 -14.64 27.10
C GLN A 772 -10.79 -13.72 26.09
N PRO A 773 -11.41 -14.28 25.03
CA PRO A 773 -12.16 -13.47 24.10
C PRO A 773 -13.27 -12.72 24.82
N CYS A 774 -13.39 -11.43 24.55
CA CYS A 774 -14.37 -10.55 25.19
C CYS A 774 -15.41 -10.12 24.16
N PHE A 775 -16.67 -10.45 24.45
CA PHE A 775 -17.82 -10.01 23.67
C PHE A 775 -18.77 -9.22 24.58
N LYS A 776 -19.19 -8.05 24.11
CA LYS A 776 -20.13 -7.17 24.81
C LYS A 776 -21.29 -6.80 23.91
N VAL A 777 -22.50 -6.82 24.45
CA VAL A 777 -23.69 -6.36 23.73
C VAL A 777 -24.01 -4.93 24.15
N LEU A 778 -24.01 -4.02 23.19
CA LEU A 778 -24.44 -2.64 23.41
C LEU A 778 -25.91 -2.53 22.99
N ASN A 779 -26.81 -2.51 23.98
CA ASN A 779 -28.21 -2.20 23.73
C ASN A 779 -28.49 -0.73 24.05
N PRO A 780 -28.48 0.17 23.05
CA PRO A 780 -28.66 1.60 23.30
C PRO A 780 -30.09 1.97 23.73
N PHE A 781 -31.04 1.01 23.65
CA PHE A 781 -32.46 1.19 23.97
C PHE A 781 -32.84 0.75 25.39
N LYS A 782 -31.92 0.13 26.14
CA LYS A 782 -32.11 -0.05 27.59
C LYS A 782 -31.52 1.15 28.32
N SER A 783 -32.29 1.65 29.29
CA SER A 783 -31.98 2.83 30.14
C SER A 783 -30.74 2.63 30.99
#